data_AF-A0A194QCP7-F1
#
_entry.id   AF-A0A194QCP7-F1
#
_cell.length_a   1.000
_cell.length_b   1.000
_cell.length_c   1.000
_cell.angle_alpha   90.00
_cell.angle_beta   90.00
_cell.angle_gamma   90.00
#
_symmetry.space_group_name_H-M   'P 1'
#
loop_
_entity.id
_entity.type
_entity.pdbx_description
1 polymer ?
#
loop_
_entity_poly.entity_id
_entity_poly.type
_entity_poly.pdbx_seq_one_letter_code
_entity_poly.pdbx_strand_id
1 'polypeptide(L)'
;MGKVATSEALRFMTDCLKAVGAASKAAQQQAELLLQADRLGHPSHGLNRLEYYINDIKTGACCPNNEPRVLKESASTAWVDANNVLGATAGHFAMDLAVSKARDTGVGWVSVKGSNHFGIAGWWAQKAADKGLIGMAFTNTSPLLAPTRSKQSALGTNPIAVVAPAENGESFYLDMATTAVAVGKIEMQLRKGEPIPNGWAQGPDGKETTDAALAYETQCLMPLGGVENTSGYKGFGLSAMVELFCGILSGSLYGHHIRSWSHSGEGGAADLGQCFVALDPGCFAPGFQHRLTDCMQHWRQLQPTDPNLPVLAPGDKERKNAAVTDTCGTVTYLQQQLETSAALANTLNVEEEGGGVAAPPFPLGDANGKFREAMAKVCVDEVIRFTSDCFKALGVNAKAACQQADMLYQADRIGYYSHGLNRLEFYVNDVKTGACQPNNEIKVEKETTSTAWVNANNVFGSTAAHFCMGLAIEKAKKSGVGWVAAKGSNHFGIGGYWAMLAAKQGFVAFAFSNSSPLLAPTRSKKPALGTNPIAFVAPGCNDDYFYLDFATTAVSIGKVALYARKGLRLPDGWALGPDGKVTNDAQAAMKTRSLMPLGGSEQSSGYKGYGISAMVEVLCGITAGSKYGHHIRTWKITNTSSEAANLGQTFIVMDPNHFAPGFKERVSESLTYWRKMEPVNPKLPVIAPGDMERLVGEKTDREGTITYVKRIIEITKKLAKELKTIGLTWPVTKRRAQDRANLRRTVDALYPTTIQCQWRSRYNQGLYDLYKELHVARHIQLNRVRWAGHVERMDEASP
;
A
#
# COMPACT_ATOMS: atom_id res chain seq x y z
N MET A 1 7.66 -25.19 29.39
CA MET A 1 6.90 -25.22 28.13
C MET A 1 6.23 -26.58 28.04
N GLY A 2 4.92 -26.63 28.29
CA GLY A 2 4.14 -27.86 28.15
C GLY A 2 3.77 -28.14 26.70
N LYS A 3 3.46 -29.41 26.41
CA LYS A 3 2.88 -29.84 25.14
C LYS A 3 1.44 -30.27 25.39
N VAL A 4 0.49 -29.68 24.67
CA VAL A 4 -0.94 -29.97 24.79
C VAL A 4 -1.43 -30.56 23.46
N ALA A 5 -2.27 -31.60 23.50
CA ALA A 5 -2.84 -32.21 22.31
C ALA A 5 -3.71 -31.20 21.54
N THR A 6 -3.64 -31.22 20.20
CA THR A 6 -4.42 -30.29 19.36
C THR A 6 -5.93 -30.45 19.55
N SER A 7 -6.40 -31.69 19.72
CA SER A 7 -7.79 -32.02 20.05
C SER A 7 -8.21 -31.47 21.41
N GLU A 8 -7.33 -31.51 22.41
CA GLU A 8 -7.63 -31.06 23.77
C GLU A 8 -7.63 -29.53 23.86
N ALA A 9 -6.69 -28.86 23.20
CA ALA A 9 -6.71 -27.40 23.06
C ALA A 9 -7.99 -26.93 22.35
N LEU A 10 -8.44 -27.63 21.29
CA LEU A 10 -9.70 -27.33 20.61
C LEU A 10 -10.92 -27.53 21.52
N ARG A 11 -10.98 -28.65 22.26
CA ARG A 11 -12.03 -28.95 23.25
C ARG A 11 -12.11 -27.86 24.30
N PHE A 12 -10.99 -27.57 24.97
CA PHE A 12 -10.86 -26.55 26.01
C PHE A 12 -11.37 -25.18 25.53
N MET A 13 -10.86 -24.67 24.41
CA MET A 13 -11.27 -23.38 23.87
C MET A 13 -12.77 -23.34 23.50
N THR A 14 -13.29 -24.44 22.94
CA THR A 14 -14.72 -24.55 22.59
C THR A 14 -15.61 -24.56 23.84
N ASP A 15 -15.22 -25.32 24.88
CA ASP A 15 -15.97 -25.42 26.13
C ASP A 15 -15.94 -24.12 26.93
N CYS A 16 -14.80 -23.42 27.02
CA CYS A 16 -14.72 -22.12 27.68
C CYS A 16 -15.58 -21.04 26.99
N LEU A 17 -15.69 -21.06 25.66
CA LEU A 17 -16.57 -20.15 24.91
C LEU A 17 -18.06 -20.53 25.09
N LYS A 18 -18.40 -21.82 25.15
CA LYS A 18 -19.75 -22.29 25.50
C LYS A 18 -20.14 -21.92 26.93
N ALA A 19 -19.20 -21.95 27.88
CA ALA A 19 -19.44 -21.60 29.29
C ALA A 19 -19.86 -20.13 29.49
N VAL A 20 -19.49 -19.23 28.57
CA VAL A 20 -19.98 -17.83 28.52
C VAL A 20 -21.17 -17.62 27.57
N GLY A 21 -21.81 -18.71 27.10
CA GLY A 21 -23.06 -18.65 26.34
C GLY A 21 -22.92 -18.56 24.83
N ALA A 22 -21.72 -18.73 24.24
CA ALA A 22 -21.59 -18.85 22.79
C ALA A 22 -22.16 -20.20 22.30
N ALA A 23 -23.02 -20.16 21.29
CA ALA A 23 -23.58 -21.35 20.65
C ALA A 23 -22.47 -22.22 20.04
N SER A 24 -22.61 -23.55 20.11
CA SER A 24 -21.54 -24.51 19.80
C SER A 24 -20.83 -24.27 18.46
N LYS A 25 -21.57 -23.85 17.42
CA LYS A 25 -21.00 -23.49 16.10
C LYS A 25 -20.06 -22.29 16.18
N ALA A 26 -20.47 -21.20 16.81
CA ALA A 26 -19.67 -19.99 16.95
C ALA A 26 -18.46 -20.21 17.87
N ALA A 27 -18.66 -20.94 18.97
CA ALA A 27 -17.60 -21.38 19.87
C ALA A 27 -16.54 -22.22 19.16
N GLN A 28 -16.96 -23.23 18.39
CA GLN A 28 -16.06 -24.09 17.62
C GLN A 28 -15.30 -23.30 16.53
N GLN A 29 -15.99 -22.48 15.72
CA GLN A 29 -15.34 -21.68 14.67
C GLN A 29 -14.26 -20.74 15.24
N GLN A 30 -14.51 -20.16 16.41
CA GLN A 30 -13.54 -19.31 17.10
C GLN A 30 -12.39 -20.14 17.70
N ALA A 31 -12.66 -21.30 18.30
CA ALA A 31 -11.63 -22.20 18.83
C ALA A 31 -10.72 -22.79 17.72
N GLU A 32 -11.28 -23.14 16.56
CA GLU A 32 -10.54 -23.58 15.37
C GLU A 32 -9.57 -22.50 14.88
N LEU A 33 -10.03 -21.26 14.75
CA LEU A 33 -9.22 -20.10 14.37
C LEU A 33 -8.02 -19.89 15.33
N LEU A 34 -8.25 -19.99 16.65
CA LEU A 34 -7.18 -19.83 17.64
C LEU A 34 -6.16 -20.98 17.54
N LEU A 35 -6.62 -22.24 17.43
CA LEU A 35 -5.75 -23.39 17.24
C LEU A 35 -4.91 -23.28 15.95
N GLN A 36 -5.48 -22.73 14.87
CA GLN A 36 -4.74 -22.53 13.62
C GLN A 36 -3.69 -21.42 13.75
N ALA A 37 -3.94 -20.35 14.52
CA ALA A 37 -2.91 -19.38 14.86
C ALA A 37 -1.74 -20.03 15.63
N ASP A 38 -2.03 -20.89 16.62
CA ASP A 38 -0.98 -21.62 17.34
C ASP A 38 -0.22 -22.61 16.44
N ARG A 39 -0.93 -23.40 15.62
CA ARG A 39 -0.38 -24.38 14.67
C ARG A 39 0.57 -23.76 13.64
N LEU A 40 0.28 -22.55 13.14
CA LEU A 40 1.18 -21.81 12.24
C LEU A 40 2.35 -21.13 12.98
N GLY A 41 2.39 -21.18 14.31
CA GLY A 41 3.41 -20.53 15.14
C GLY A 41 3.17 -19.03 15.34
N HIS A 42 1.91 -18.63 15.53
CA HIS A 42 1.48 -17.27 15.81
C HIS A 42 0.74 -17.15 17.17
N PRO A 43 1.25 -17.70 18.29
CA PRO A 43 0.51 -17.83 19.57
C PRO A 43 -0.01 -16.51 20.14
N SER A 44 0.61 -15.39 19.77
CA SER A 44 0.09 -14.03 19.96
C SER A 44 -1.37 -13.77 19.53
N HIS A 45 -1.94 -14.64 18.68
CA HIS A 45 -3.31 -14.61 18.16
C HIS A 45 -4.06 -15.95 18.37
N GLY A 46 -3.45 -16.91 19.09
CA GLY A 46 -4.02 -18.23 19.41
C GLY A 46 -4.64 -18.28 20.80
N LEU A 47 -4.48 -19.40 21.52
CA LEU A 47 -4.97 -19.61 22.90
C LEU A 47 -4.66 -18.43 23.85
N ASN A 48 -3.50 -17.76 23.67
CA ASN A 48 -3.11 -16.55 24.43
C ASN A 48 -4.02 -15.31 24.19
N ARG A 49 -5.12 -15.44 23.43
CA ARG A 49 -6.18 -14.44 23.30
C ARG A 49 -7.56 -14.94 23.71
N LEU A 50 -7.71 -16.20 24.13
CA LEU A 50 -9.01 -16.80 24.49
C LEU A 50 -9.78 -15.95 25.52
N GLU A 51 -9.09 -15.49 26.57
CA GLU A 51 -9.68 -14.67 27.64
C GLU A 51 -10.34 -13.39 27.13
N TYR A 52 -9.77 -12.72 26.12
CA TYR A 52 -10.32 -11.47 25.58
C TYR A 52 -11.70 -11.73 24.95
N TYR A 53 -11.86 -12.80 24.16
CA TYR A 53 -13.17 -13.16 23.58
C TYR A 53 -14.17 -13.57 24.66
N ILE A 54 -13.72 -14.30 25.69
CA ILE A 54 -14.55 -14.70 26.83
C ILE A 54 -15.07 -13.47 27.58
N ASN A 55 -14.21 -12.48 27.83
CA ASN A 55 -14.60 -11.28 28.57
C ASN A 55 -15.43 -10.33 27.70
N ASP A 56 -15.13 -10.19 26.40
CA ASP A 56 -15.99 -9.47 25.45
C ASP A 56 -17.41 -10.08 25.35
N ILE A 57 -17.56 -11.41 25.43
CA ILE A 57 -18.88 -12.06 25.51
C ILE A 57 -19.55 -11.76 26.86
N LYS A 58 -18.84 -11.89 27.99
CA LYS A 58 -19.36 -11.62 29.34
C LYS A 58 -19.87 -10.19 29.53
N THR A 59 -19.21 -9.19 28.93
CA THR A 59 -19.63 -7.78 29.00
C THR A 59 -20.71 -7.41 27.98
N GLY A 60 -21.07 -8.32 27.06
CA GLY A 60 -21.93 -8.02 25.91
C GLY A 60 -21.27 -7.16 24.83
N ALA A 61 -19.97 -6.89 24.93
CA ALA A 61 -19.19 -6.26 23.87
C ALA A 61 -19.14 -7.12 22.59
N CYS A 62 -19.33 -8.43 22.71
CA CYS A 62 -19.58 -9.37 21.62
C CYS A 62 -20.92 -10.09 21.81
N CYS A 63 -21.68 -10.27 20.74
CA CYS A 63 -22.97 -10.98 20.70
C CYS A 63 -22.82 -12.27 19.86
N PRO A 64 -22.23 -13.35 20.40
CA PRO A 64 -21.74 -14.50 19.60
C PRO A 64 -22.84 -15.32 18.90
N ASN A 65 -24.12 -15.08 19.26
CA ASN A 65 -25.27 -15.87 18.80
C ASN A 65 -26.15 -15.13 17.79
N ASN A 66 -25.76 -13.92 17.38
CA ASN A 66 -26.39 -13.22 16.25
C ASN A 66 -25.96 -13.86 14.91
N GLU A 67 -26.58 -13.46 13.80
CA GLU A 67 -26.22 -13.93 12.45
C GLU A 67 -25.79 -12.76 11.55
N PRO A 68 -24.70 -12.88 10.77
CA PRO A 68 -24.33 -11.89 9.76
C PRO A 68 -25.39 -11.74 8.66
N ARG A 69 -25.57 -10.51 8.16
CA ARG A 69 -26.59 -10.16 7.16
C ARG A 69 -26.00 -9.33 6.02
N VAL A 70 -26.32 -9.69 4.77
CA VAL A 70 -26.08 -8.82 3.61
C VAL A 70 -26.98 -7.58 3.68
N LEU A 71 -26.36 -6.40 3.68
CA LEU A 71 -27.04 -5.10 3.60
C LEU A 71 -27.24 -4.65 2.15
N LYS A 72 -26.27 -4.93 1.28
CA LYS A 72 -26.27 -4.57 -0.14
C LYS A 72 -25.34 -5.50 -0.92
N GLU A 73 -25.65 -5.81 -2.17
CA GLU A 73 -24.76 -6.60 -3.03
C GLU A 73 -24.88 -6.26 -4.52
N SER A 74 -23.95 -6.81 -5.29
CA SER A 74 -23.96 -6.87 -6.76
C SER A 74 -23.41 -8.23 -7.21
N ALA A 75 -23.17 -8.39 -8.52
CA ALA A 75 -22.54 -9.58 -9.07
C ALA A 75 -21.15 -9.89 -8.46
N SER A 76 -20.34 -8.86 -8.17
CA SER A 76 -18.97 -9.02 -7.65
C SER A 76 -18.72 -8.43 -6.26
N THR A 77 -19.69 -7.74 -5.64
CA THR A 77 -19.50 -7.14 -4.30
C THR A 77 -20.59 -7.54 -3.31
N ALA A 78 -20.28 -7.50 -2.02
CA ALA A 78 -21.27 -7.41 -0.95
C ALA A 78 -20.82 -6.50 0.19
N TRP A 79 -21.79 -5.87 0.83
CA TRP A 79 -21.66 -5.15 2.09
C TRP A 79 -22.49 -5.89 3.15
N VAL A 80 -21.85 -6.22 4.27
CA VAL A 80 -22.40 -7.11 5.30
C VAL A 80 -22.35 -6.41 6.65
N ASP A 81 -23.42 -6.55 7.43
CA ASP A 81 -23.36 -6.33 8.88
C ASP A 81 -23.09 -7.67 9.56
N ALA A 82 -22.07 -7.74 10.40
CA ALA A 82 -21.79 -8.91 11.23
C ALA A 82 -22.70 -8.97 12.47
N ASN A 83 -23.50 -7.94 12.78
CA ASN A 83 -24.41 -7.90 13.93
C ASN A 83 -23.73 -8.22 15.27
N ASN A 84 -22.49 -7.74 15.45
CA ASN A 84 -21.64 -7.90 16.63
C ASN A 84 -21.23 -9.34 17.00
N VAL A 85 -21.23 -10.28 16.05
CA VAL A 85 -20.73 -11.65 16.31
C VAL A 85 -19.21 -11.72 16.52
N LEU A 86 -18.72 -12.91 16.89
CA LEU A 86 -17.30 -13.26 16.92
C LEU A 86 -16.69 -13.12 15.51
N GLY A 87 -15.45 -12.59 15.44
CA GLY A 87 -14.76 -12.36 14.16
C GLY A 87 -14.61 -13.62 13.31
N ALA A 88 -14.53 -14.81 13.93
CA ALA A 88 -14.58 -16.08 13.21
C ALA A 88 -15.91 -16.30 12.47
N THR A 89 -17.04 -16.05 13.12
CA THR A 89 -18.38 -16.24 12.52
C THR A 89 -18.59 -15.30 11.34
N ALA A 90 -18.16 -14.04 11.47
CA ALA A 90 -18.18 -13.05 10.39
C ALA A 90 -17.26 -13.43 9.23
N GLY A 91 -16.00 -13.81 9.51
CA GLY A 91 -15.02 -14.19 8.50
C GLY A 91 -15.39 -15.43 7.68
N HIS A 92 -16.02 -16.42 8.31
CA HIS A 92 -16.58 -17.57 7.61
C HIS A 92 -17.65 -17.16 6.60
N PHE A 93 -18.67 -16.41 7.05
CA PHE A 93 -19.76 -15.94 6.20
C PHE A 93 -19.26 -15.09 5.03
N ALA A 94 -18.42 -14.10 5.31
CA ALA A 94 -17.96 -13.13 4.33
C ALA A 94 -16.99 -13.73 3.30
N MET A 95 -16.09 -14.63 3.71
CA MET A 95 -15.19 -15.28 2.75
C MET A 95 -15.91 -16.34 1.90
N ASP A 96 -16.87 -17.12 2.43
CA ASP A 96 -17.64 -18.04 1.59
C ASP A 96 -18.51 -17.28 0.57
N LEU A 97 -19.05 -16.11 0.94
CA LEU A 97 -19.74 -15.21 0.00
C LEU A 97 -18.80 -14.63 -1.07
N ALA A 98 -17.58 -14.24 -0.69
CA ALA A 98 -16.55 -13.79 -1.65
C ALA A 98 -16.16 -14.92 -2.63
N VAL A 99 -15.93 -16.14 -2.13
CA VAL A 99 -15.63 -17.33 -2.95
C VAL A 99 -16.76 -17.65 -3.93
N SER A 100 -18.03 -17.48 -3.54
CA SER A 100 -19.16 -17.65 -4.47
C SER A 100 -19.11 -16.63 -5.60
N LYS A 101 -19.11 -15.33 -5.28
CA LYS A 101 -19.10 -14.25 -6.30
C LYS A 101 -17.86 -14.30 -7.21
N ALA A 102 -16.73 -14.79 -6.70
CA ALA A 102 -15.52 -15.03 -7.47
C ALA A 102 -15.67 -16.15 -8.51
N ARG A 103 -16.48 -17.17 -8.27
CA ARG A 103 -16.78 -18.22 -9.25
C ARG A 103 -17.73 -17.73 -10.34
N ASP A 104 -18.73 -16.93 -9.96
CA ASP A 104 -19.75 -16.44 -10.89
C ASP A 104 -19.22 -15.34 -11.82
N THR A 105 -18.26 -14.54 -11.36
CA THR A 105 -17.78 -13.36 -12.10
C THR A 105 -16.27 -13.27 -12.30
N GLY A 106 -15.47 -14.06 -11.58
CA GLY A 106 -14.00 -13.99 -11.58
C GLY A 106 -13.40 -13.23 -10.39
N VAL A 107 -14.17 -12.35 -9.72
CA VAL A 107 -13.76 -11.72 -8.44
C VAL A 107 -14.96 -11.46 -7.53
N GLY A 108 -14.82 -11.78 -6.25
CA GLY A 108 -15.76 -11.44 -5.19
C GLY A 108 -15.10 -10.58 -4.12
N TRP A 109 -15.70 -9.43 -3.79
CA TRP A 109 -15.18 -8.45 -2.83
C TRP A 109 -16.23 -8.14 -1.76
N VAL A 110 -15.99 -8.58 -0.53
CA VAL A 110 -16.95 -8.44 0.59
C VAL A 110 -16.36 -7.54 1.67
N SER A 111 -17.06 -6.46 2.01
CA SER A 111 -16.73 -5.56 3.12
C SER A 111 -17.75 -5.74 4.24
N VAL A 112 -17.27 -5.81 5.48
CA VAL A 112 -18.05 -6.18 6.67
C VAL A 112 -17.90 -5.09 7.72
N LYS A 113 -19.00 -4.62 8.31
CA LYS A 113 -19.01 -3.81 9.54
C LYS A 113 -19.60 -4.59 10.71
N GLY A 114 -19.59 -4.01 11.91
CA GLY A 114 -20.25 -4.57 13.08
C GLY A 114 -19.57 -5.83 13.61
N SER A 115 -18.25 -5.99 13.38
CA SER A 115 -17.52 -7.24 13.67
C SER A 115 -16.56 -7.08 14.85
N ASN A 116 -15.99 -8.19 15.31
CA ASN A 116 -15.00 -8.25 16.38
C ASN A 116 -13.68 -8.88 15.88
N HIS A 117 -12.65 -8.95 16.72
CA HIS A 117 -11.31 -9.41 16.35
C HIS A 117 -11.33 -10.80 15.66
N PHE A 118 -10.67 -10.91 14.49
CA PHE A 118 -10.78 -12.10 13.61
C PHE A 118 -9.56 -13.03 13.58
N GLY A 119 -8.69 -12.94 14.59
CA GLY A 119 -7.48 -13.78 14.69
C GLY A 119 -6.44 -13.44 13.61
N ILE A 120 -5.85 -14.48 13.00
CA ILE A 120 -4.88 -14.36 11.91
C ILE A 120 -5.57 -14.10 10.56
N ALA A 121 -5.12 -13.09 9.82
CA ALA A 121 -5.77 -12.70 8.56
C ALA A 121 -5.57 -13.76 7.45
N GLY A 122 -4.43 -14.46 7.46
CA GLY A 122 -4.07 -15.47 6.47
C GLY A 122 -4.95 -16.73 6.51
N TRP A 123 -5.63 -17.02 7.62
CA TRP A 123 -6.62 -18.11 7.70
C TRP A 123 -7.76 -17.89 6.70
N TRP A 124 -8.29 -16.66 6.64
CA TRP A 124 -9.37 -16.28 5.74
C TRP A 124 -8.93 -16.30 4.28
N ALA A 125 -7.72 -15.83 3.99
CA ALA A 125 -7.15 -15.90 2.64
C ALA A 125 -6.88 -17.35 2.19
N GLN A 126 -6.37 -18.22 3.08
CA GLN A 126 -6.14 -19.64 2.81
C GLN A 126 -7.45 -20.38 2.50
N LYS A 127 -8.55 -20.06 3.19
CA LYS A 127 -9.89 -20.62 2.93
C LYS A 127 -10.40 -20.41 1.49
N ALA A 128 -9.90 -19.40 0.77
CA ALA A 128 -10.14 -19.24 -0.67
C ALA A 128 -9.12 -19.98 -1.56
N ALA A 129 -7.85 -20.05 -1.13
CA ALA A 129 -6.81 -20.85 -1.78
C ALA A 129 -7.13 -22.35 -1.78
N ASP A 130 -7.75 -22.86 -0.70
CA ASP A 130 -8.29 -24.21 -0.58
C ASP A 130 -9.42 -24.51 -1.60
N LYS A 131 -9.92 -23.49 -2.30
CA LYS A 131 -10.92 -23.57 -3.37
C LYS A 131 -10.37 -23.23 -4.75
N GLY A 132 -9.04 -23.12 -4.87
CA GLY A 132 -8.32 -22.82 -6.12
C GLY A 132 -8.20 -21.33 -6.47
N LEU A 133 -8.65 -20.43 -5.59
CA LEU A 133 -8.71 -18.98 -5.82
C LEU A 133 -7.53 -18.26 -5.15
N ILE A 134 -7.18 -17.06 -5.60
CA ILE A 134 -6.30 -16.17 -4.84
C ILE A 134 -7.17 -15.48 -3.79
N GLY A 135 -6.85 -15.69 -2.51
CA GLY A 135 -7.56 -15.10 -1.37
C GLY A 135 -6.83 -13.89 -0.80
N MET A 136 -7.58 -12.90 -0.31
CA MET A 136 -7.05 -11.77 0.46
C MET A 136 -7.96 -11.45 1.66
N ALA A 137 -7.36 -10.97 2.75
CA ALA A 137 -8.09 -10.58 3.94
C ALA A 137 -7.43 -9.39 4.68
N PHE A 138 -8.28 -8.55 5.27
CA PHE A 138 -7.89 -7.31 5.95
C PHE A 138 -8.84 -7.05 7.14
N THR A 139 -8.35 -6.41 8.20
CA THR A 139 -9.16 -5.84 9.31
C THR A 139 -8.54 -4.53 9.78
N ASN A 140 -9.33 -3.65 10.40
CA ASN A 140 -8.79 -2.64 11.31
C ASN A 140 -8.82 -3.13 12.77
N THR A 141 -8.25 -2.34 13.69
CA THR A 141 -8.23 -2.60 15.14
C THR A 141 -7.86 -1.31 15.90
N SER A 142 -7.87 -1.34 17.24
CA SER A 142 -7.59 -0.21 18.14
C SER A 142 -6.30 0.58 17.79
N PRO A 143 -6.25 1.91 18.00
CA PRO A 143 -5.08 2.74 17.67
C PRO A 143 -3.76 2.33 18.34
N LEU A 144 -2.83 1.81 17.53
CA LEU A 144 -1.49 1.39 17.96
C LEU A 144 -0.39 1.98 17.06
N LEU A 145 -0.62 2.11 15.75
CA LEU A 145 0.33 2.69 14.80
C LEU A 145 0.34 4.21 14.86
N ALA A 146 1.53 4.79 14.99
CA ALA A 146 1.77 6.23 14.84
C ALA A 146 1.89 6.66 13.37
N PRO A 147 1.10 7.64 12.89
CA PRO A 147 1.34 8.29 11.60
C PRO A 147 2.73 8.91 11.52
N THR A 148 3.30 8.99 10.31
CA THR A 148 4.68 9.49 10.17
C THR A 148 4.80 10.95 10.62
N ARG A 149 5.70 11.18 11.60
CA ARG A 149 5.91 12.42 12.37
C ARG A 149 4.87 12.73 13.46
N SER A 150 3.89 11.87 13.73
CA SER A 150 2.99 12.02 14.88
C SER A 150 3.65 11.57 16.18
N LYS A 151 3.35 12.24 17.31
CA LYS A 151 3.68 11.69 18.64
C LYS A 151 2.74 10.57 19.08
N GLN A 152 1.52 10.55 18.56
CA GLN A 152 0.40 9.72 19.01
C GLN A 152 0.03 8.65 17.98
N SER A 153 -0.53 7.53 18.44
CA SER A 153 -1.16 6.51 17.59
C SER A 153 -2.47 7.02 16.97
N ALA A 154 -2.88 6.43 15.85
CA ALA A 154 -4.09 6.83 15.11
C ALA A 154 -4.81 5.68 14.37
N LEU A 155 -4.11 4.57 14.15
CA LEU A 155 -4.52 3.48 13.28
C LEU A 155 -4.15 2.15 13.94
N GLY A 156 -4.84 1.06 13.58
CA GLY A 156 -4.50 -0.25 14.09
C GLY A 156 -3.21 -0.85 13.49
N THR A 157 -2.87 -2.05 13.95
CA THR A 157 -1.83 -2.90 13.32
C THR A 157 -2.22 -3.33 11.90
N ASN A 158 -3.50 -3.22 11.55
CA ASN A 158 -4.07 -3.19 10.20
C ASN A 158 -3.39 -4.18 9.24
N PRO A 159 -3.61 -5.50 9.41
CA PRO A 159 -2.92 -6.52 8.65
C PRO A 159 -3.37 -6.61 7.19
N ILE A 160 -2.44 -7.09 6.37
CA ILE A 160 -2.64 -7.50 4.98
C ILE A 160 -2.31 -8.99 4.90
N ALA A 161 -3.28 -9.79 4.47
CA ALA A 161 -3.04 -11.17 4.08
C ALA A 161 -3.38 -11.42 2.61
N VAL A 162 -2.54 -12.20 1.93
CA VAL A 162 -2.75 -12.70 0.57
C VAL A 162 -2.22 -14.13 0.48
N VAL A 163 -3.05 -15.06 0.02
CA VAL A 163 -2.70 -16.47 -0.15
C VAL A 163 -3.08 -16.93 -1.55
N ALA A 164 -2.18 -17.65 -2.22
CA ALA A 164 -2.40 -18.15 -3.57
C ALA A 164 -1.95 -19.62 -3.71
N PRO A 165 -2.76 -20.50 -4.31
CA PRO A 165 -2.43 -21.91 -4.47
C PRO A 165 -1.40 -22.12 -5.59
N ALA A 166 -0.44 -23.02 -5.35
CA ALA A 166 0.55 -23.52 -6.30
C ALA A 166 0.36 -25.03 -6.51
N GLU A 167 1.31 -25.71 -7.15
CA GLU A 167 1.22 -27.15 -7.41
C GLU A 167 1.47 -27.99 -6.13
N ASN A 168 1.11 -29.27 -6.15
CA ASN A 168 1.43 -30.25 -5.09
C ASN A 168 0.93 -29.87 -3.68
N GLY A 169 -0.10 -29.03 -3.56
CA GLY A 169 -0.60 -28.53 -2.28
C GLY A 169 0.28 -27.43 -1.65
N GLU A 170 1.26 -26.89 -2.38
CA GLU A 170 1.95 -25.67 -1.99
C GLU A 170 1.01 -24.46 -2.04
N SER A 171 1.21 -23.49 -1.14
CA SER A 171 0.67 -22.14 -1.28
C SER A 171 1.79 -21.10 -1.08
N PHE A 172 1.65 -19.97 -1.79
CA PHE A 172 2.23 -18.70 -1.37
C PHE A 172 1.36 -18.18 -0.23
N TYR A 173 1.95 -17.86 0.93
CA TYR A 173 1.20 -17.39 2.10
C TYR A 173 1.86 -16.13 2.67
N LEU A 174 1.17 -15.00 2.55
CA LEU A 174 1.51 -13.74 3.21
C LEU A 174 0.45 -13.41 4.26
N ASP A 175 0.88 -13.20 5.51
CA ASP A 175 0.08 -12.60 6.58
C ASP A 175 0.98 -11.65 7.37
N MET A 176 0.61 -10.37 7.46
CA MET A 176 1.42 -9.36 8.14
C MET A 176 0.69 -8.08 8.55
N ALA A 177 0.88 -7.69 9.82
CA ALA A 177 0.60 -6.33 10.31
C ALA A 177 1.43 -5.25 9.57
N THR A 178 0.83 -4.10 9.29
CA THR A 178 1.44 -2.95 8.58
C THR A 178 2.31 -2.04 9.47
N THR A 179 2.28 -2.25 10.78
CA THR A 179 3.34 -1.80 11.71
C THR A 179 4.66 -2.53 11.45
N ALA A 180 5.78 -2.03 11.97
CA ALA A 180 7.03 -2.77 11.98
C ALA A 180 6.86 -4.09 12.75
N VAL A 181 6.33 -4.02 13.98
CA VAL A 181 6.14 -5.16 14.88
C VAL A 181 4.70 -5.24 15.41
N ALA A 182 4.28 -6.40 15.92
CA ALA A 182 3.05 -6.54 16.70
C ALA A 182 3.35 -6.44 18.21
N VAL A 183 2.41 -5.90 19.00
CA VAL A 183 2.58 -5.64 20.45
C VAL A 183 3.11 -6.87 21.20
N GLY A 184 2.58 -8.07 20.91
CA GLY A 184 3.01 -9.32 21.54
C GLY A 184 4.50 -9.65 21.42
N LYS A 185 5.24 -9.09 20.44
CA LYS A 185 6.71 -9.23 20.38
C LYS A 185 7.42 -8.26 21.33
N ILE A 186 6.87 -7.08 21.60
CA ILE A 186 7.38 -6.15 22.62
C ILE A 186 7.12 -6.76 24.00
N GLU A 187 5.90 -7.28 24.20
CA GLU A 187 5.49 -8.04 25.38
C GLU A 187 6.45 -9.22 25.67
N MET A 188 6.85 -9.99 24.65
CA MET A 188 7.87 -11.05 24.79
C MET A 188 9.24 -10.51 25.21
N GLN A 189 9.72 -9.40 24.64
CA GLN A 189 11.03 -8.83 25.01
C GLN A 189 10.99 -8.27 26.45
N LEU A 190 9.89 -7.61 26.84
CA LEU A 190 9.62 -7.16 28.21
C LEU A 190 9.63 -8.33 29.21
N ARG A 191 8.91 -9.43 28.92
CA ARG A 191 8.91 -10.63 29.79
C ARG A 191 10.29 -11.27 29.95
N LYS A 192 11.20 -11.09 28.99
CA LYS A 192 12.60 -11.49 29.12
C LYS A 192 13.47 -10.47 29.84
N GLY A 193 13.14 -9.17 29.81
CA GLY A 193 14.04 -8.06 30.15
C GLY A 193 14.98 -7.63 29.00
N GLU A 194 14.81 -8.19 27.80
CA GLU A 194 15.60 -7.83 26.62
C GLU A 194 15.12 -6.50 25.99
N PRO A 195 16.02 -5.72 25.37
CA PRO A 195 15.62 -4.52 24.63
C PRO A 195 14.88 -4.90 23.33
N ILE A 196 14.10 -3.95 22.79
CA ILE A 196 13.55 -4.04 21.44
C ILE A 196 14.49 -3.39 20.42
N PRO A 197 14.51 -3.85 19.15
CA PRO A 197 15.20 -3.15 18.07
C PRO A 197 14.63 -1.76 17.78
N ASN A 198 15.49 -0.86 17.27
CA ASN A 198 15.05 0.40 16.66
C ASN A 198 14.00 0.16 15.56
N GLY A 199 13.13 1.15 15.34
CA GLY A 199 12.05 1.10 14.38
C GLY A 199 10.85 0.23 14.78
N TRP A 200 10.77 -0.27 16.02
CA TRP A 200 9.62 -1.05 16.52
C TRP A 200 8.53 -0.18 17.18
N ALA A 201 8.91 0.76 18.05
CA ALA A 201 7.99 1.61 18.82
C ALA A 201 8.61 2.99 19.13
N GLN A 202 7.78 3.91 19.64
CA GLN A 202 8.20 5.25 20.06
C GLN A 202 7.79 5.59 21.51
N GLY A 203 8.59 6.44 22.14
CA GLY A 203 8.27 7.07 23.42
C GLY A 203 7.18 8.16 23.30
N PRO A 204 6.74 8.76 24.41
CA PRO A 204 5.68 9.77 24.42
C PRO A 204 6.09 11.11 23.76
N ASP A 205 7.39 11.33 23.53
CA ASP A 205 7.91 12.44 22.75
C ASP A 205 7.94 12.16 21.23
N GLY A 206 7.61 10.93 20.82
CA GLY A 206 7.64 10.42 19.45
C GLY A 206 9.03 10.14 18.88
N LYS A 207 10.07 9.97 19.74
CA LYS A 207 11.35 9.37 19.33
C LYS A 207 11.29 7.85 19.44
N GLU A 208 12.07 7.16 18.61
CA GLU A 208 12.27 5.70 18.71
C GLU A 208 12.76 5.30 20.11
N THR A 209 12.28 4.17 20.63
CA THR A 209 12.75 3.57 21.88
C THR A 209 13.22 2.13 21.68
N THR A 210 14.27 1.74 22.40
CA THR A 210 14.72 0.35 22.55
C THR A 210 14.31 -0.27 23.89
N ASP A 211 13.69 0.51 24.77
CA ASP A 211 13.16 0.04 26.06
C ASP A 211 11.82 -0.67 25.85
N ALA A 212 11.77 -1.96 26.22
CA ALA A 212 10.59 -2.80 26.06
C ALA A 212 9.46 -2.47 27.05
N ALA A 213 9.76 -1.91 28.24
CA ALA A 213 8.76 -1.46 29.20
C ALA A 213 8.09 -0.17 28.70
N LEU A 214 8.89 0.85 28.35
CA LEU A 214 8.37 2.11 27.80
C LEU A 214 7.56 1.88 26.51
N ALA A 215 8.02 0.99 25.63
CA ALA A 215 7.29 0.64 24.40
C ALA A 215 5.98 -0.13 24.63
N TYR A 216 5.87 -0.87 25.74
CA TYR A 216 4.64 -1.56 26.13
C TYR A 216 3.67 -0.62 26.87
N GLU A 217 4.21 0.38 27.60
CA GLU A 217 3.44 1.44 28.25
C GLU A 217 2.82 2.41 27.24
N THR A 218 3.59 2.93 26.27
CA THR A 218 3.04 3.87 25.27
C THR A 218 2.14 3.20 24.25
N GLN A 219 2.31 1.89 24.03
CA GLN A 219 1.70 1.10 22.94
C GLN A 219 1.85 1.71 21.54
N CYS A 220 2.79 2.65 21.37
CA CYS A 220 2.90 3.51 20.20
C CYS A 220 3.86 2.88 19.19
N LEU A 221 3.31 2.04 18.31
CA LEU A 221 4.05 1.25 17.34
C LEU A 221 4.50 2.08 16.13
N MET A 222 5.74 1.86 15.71
CA MET A 222 6.25 2.42 14.46
C MET A 222 5.64 1.72 13.24
N PRO A 223 5.37 2.43 12.14
CA PRO A 223 4.99 1.84 10.86
C PRO A 223 6.05 0.89 10.29
N LEU A 224 5.66 -0.01 9.37
CA LEU A 224 6.62 -0.80 8.62
C LEU A 224 7.56 0.12 7.81
N GLY A 225 8.85 0.04 8.11
CA GLY A 225 9.87 0.98 7.64
C GLY A 225 10.35 1.98 8.70
N GLY A 226 9.85 1.92 9.93
CA GLY A 226 10.34 2.72 11.06
C GLY A 226 10.13 4.22 10.88
N VAL A 227 11.20 4.98 11.04
CA VAL A 227 11.23 6.44 10.83
C VAL A 227 11.23 6.87 9.34
N GLU A 228 11.07 8.17 9.08
CA GLU A 228 10.93 8.73 7.73
C GLU A 228 12.16 8.47 6.82
N ASN A 229 13.37 8.37 7.39
CA ASN A 229 14.60 8.12 6.62
C ASN A 229 14.73 6.66 6.13
N THR A 230 14.19 5.69 6.86
CA THR A 230 14.05 4.26 6.49
C THR A 230 12.71 3.95 5.78
N SER A 231 11.89 4.99 5.57
CA SER A 231 10.65 5.01 4.79
C SER A 231 9.37 4.50 5.48
N GLY A 232 9.20 4.73 6.79
CA GLY A 232 7.96 4.43 7.52
C GLY A 232 6.66 5.00 6.96
N TYR A 233 6.73 6.11 6.21
CA TYR A 233 5.56 6.68 5.50
C TYR A 233 4.87 5.67 4.56
N LYS A 234 5.60 4.65 4.10
CA LYS A 234 5.04 3.54 3.30
C LYS A 234 4.21 2.58 4.15
N GLY A 235 4.69 2.19 5.33
CA GLY A 235 3.94 1.37 6.28
C GLY A 235 2.70 2.11 6.80
N PHE A 236 2.82 3.42 7.06
CA PHE A 236 1.68 4.26 7.43
C PHE A 236 0.65 4.34 6.29
N GLY A 237 1.10 4.56 5.05
CA GLY A 237 0.24 4.50 3.87
C GLY A 237 -0.47 3.15 3.71
N LEU A 238 0.22 2.02 3.93
CA LEU A 238 -0.39 0.68 3.91
C LEU A 238 -1.41 0.48 5.03
N SER A 239 -1.12 0.94 6.26
CA SER A 239 -2.06 0.87 7.39
C SER A 239 -3.33 1.69 7.12
N ALA A 240 -3.18 2.90 6.57
CA ALA A 240 -4.29 3.76 6.20
C ALA A 240 -5.08 3.24 4.98
N MET A 241 -4.43 2.56 4.03
CA MET A 241 -5.09 1.84 2.93
C MET A 241 -5.97 0.69 3.44
N VAL A 242 -5.52 -0.03 4.47
CA VAL A 242 -6.33 -1.06 5.13
C VAL A 242 -7.50 -0.43 5.90
N GLU A 243 -7.26 0.66 6.64
CA GLU A 243 -8.32 1.44 7.30
C GLU A 243 -9.41 1.90 6.31
N LEU A 244 -9.01 2.21 5.07
CA LEU A 244 -9.93 2.59 4.00
C LEU A 244 -10.87 1.47 3.54
N PHE A 245 -10.42 0.22 3.46
CA PHE A 245 -11.30 -0.93 3.15
C PHE A 245 -12.11 -1.44 4.34
N CYS A 246 -11.48 -1.39 5.51
CA CYS A 246 -12.01 -1.97 6.73
C CYS A 246 -13.01 -1.02 7.36
N GLY A 247 -12.56 0.11 7.90
CA GLY A 247 -13.44 1.06 8.57
C GLY A 247 -14.27 1.90 7.61
N ILE A 248 -13.59 2.62 6.72
CA ILE A 248 -14.20 3.73 5.97
C ILE A 248 -15.16 3.23 4.87
N LEU A 249 -14.82 2.14 4.16
CA LEU A 249 -15.69 1.52 3.14
C LEU A 249 -16.87 0.74 3.75
N SER A 250 -16.67 0.04 4.87
CA SER A 250 -17.74 -0.73 5.52
C SER A 250 -18.70 0.14 6.34
N GLY A 251 -18.29 1.35 6.74
CA GLY A 251 -19.07 2.16 7.68
C GLY A 251 -19.08 1.57 9.09
N SER A 252 -17.98 0.94 9.50
CA SER A 252 -17.69 0.58 10.89
C SER A 252 -16.94 1.73 11.60
N LEU A 253 -16.55 1.53 12.86
CA LEU A 253 -15.61 2.44 13.53
C LEU A 253 -14.23 2.32 12.88
N TYR A 254 -13.48 3.42 12.88
CA TYR A 254 -12.17 3.54 12.25
C TYR A 254 -11.19 4.41 13.05
N GLY A 255 -9.92 4.02 13.04
CA GLY A 255 -8.85 4.73 13.74
C GLY A 255 -9.22 5.10 15.19
N HIS A 256 -9.12 6.38 15.53
CA HIS A 256 -9.36 6.91 16.89
C HIS A 256 -10.79 6.77 17.42
N HIS A 257 -11.76 6.36 16.59
CA HIS A 257 -13.12 6.07 17.03
C HIS A 257 -13.28 4.64 17.60
N ILE A 258 -12.29 3.75 17.43
CA ILE A 258 -12.34 2.35 17.91
C ILE A 258 -11.90 2.27 19.37
N ARG A 259 -12.65 1.55 20.22
CA ARG A 259 -12.26 1.29 21.63
C ARG A 259 -10.90 0.58 21.75
N SER A 260 -10.21 0.76 22.87
CA SER A 260 -9.05 -0.06 23.23
C SER A 260 -9.49 -1.50 23.57
N TRP A 261 -8.86 -2.50 22.96
CA TRP A 261 -9.12 -3.91 23.30
C TRP A 261 -8.31 -4.33 24.54
N SER A 262 -9.00 -4.64 25.64
CA SER A 262 -8.41 -4.88 26.97
C SER A 262 -8.91 -6.20 27.59
N HIS A 263 -8.25 -6.68 28.65
CA HIS A 263 -8.72 -7.83 29.42
C HIS A 263 -10.06 -7.58 30.13
N SER A 264 -10.50 -6.33 30.36
CA SER A 264 -11.78 -6.05 31.03
C SER A 264 -13.00 -6.24 30.13
N GLY A 265 -12.83 -6.28 28.79
CA GLY A 265 -13.94 -6.38 27.84
C GLY A 265 -14.85 -5.14 27.80
N GLU A 266 -14.46 -4.03 28.46
CA GLU A 266 -15.25 -2.81 28.57
C GLU A 266 -15.19 -1.96 27.28
N GLY A 267 -15.95 -0.86 27.26
CA GLY A 267 -16.00 0.08 26.11
C GLY A 267 -17.07 -0.26 25.06
N GLY A 268 -17.90 -1.29 25.27
CA GLY A 268 -19.01 -1.65 24.39
C GLY A 268 -18.57 -2.44 23.14
N ALA A 269 -19.44 -2.48 22.12
CA ALA A 269 -19.14 -3.17 20.86
C ALA A 269 -17.92 -2.56 20.16
N ALA A 270 -17.07 -3.40 19.56
CA ALA A 270 -15.87 -2.90 18.88
C ALA A 270 -16.15 -2.26 17.51
N ASP A 271 -17.24 -2.65 16.83
CA ASP A 271 -17.60 -2.30 15.44
C ASP A 271 -16.36 -2.22 14.54
N LEU A 272 -15.59 -3.31 14.53
CA LEU A 272 -14.44 -3.47 13.63
C LEU A 272 -14.92 -3.74 12.21
N GLY A 273 -14.16 -3.20 11.27
CA GLY A 273 -14.35 -3.36 9.85
C GLY A 273 -13.41 -4.42 9.29
N GLN A 274 -13.92 -5.25 8.39
CA GLN A 274 -13.17 -6.32 7.74
C GLN A 274 -13.41 -6.30 6.23
N CYS A 275 -12.44 -6.82 5.48
CA CYS A 275 -12.54 -6.92 4.02
C CYS A 275 -11.97 -8.26 3.56
N PHE A 276 -12.73 -8.97 2.72
CA PHE A 276 -12.40 -10.30 2.20
C PHE A 276 -12.53 -10.29 0.68
N VAL A 277 -11.52 -10.82 -0.01
CA VAL A 277 -11.47 -10.87 -1.48
C VAL A 277 -11.11 -12.26 -1.94
N ALA A 278 -11.80 -12.76 -2.95
CA ALA A 278 -11.44 -13.96 -3.68
C ALA A 278 -11.38 -13.65 -5.18
N LEU A 279 -10.37 -14.16 -5.87
CA LEU A 279 -10.07 -13.89 -7.29
C LEU A 279 -9.77 -15.22 -7.99
N ASP A 280 -10.42 -15.50 -9.11
CA ASP A 280 -10.12 -16.69 -9.92
C ASP A 280 -8.87 -16.50 -10.79
N PRO A 281 -7.74 -17.20 -10.54
CA PRO A 281 -6.59 -17.18 -11.44
C PRO A 281 -6.92 -17.79 -12.82
N GLY A 282 -7.95 -18.64 -12.91
CA GLY A 282 -8.47 -19.21 -14.15
C GLY A 282 -9.08 -18.18 -15.10
N CYS A 283 -9.44 -16.98 -14.63
CA CYS A 283 -9.86 -15.86 -15.47
C CYS A 283 -8.70 -15.21 -16.26
N PHE A 284 -7.44 -15.54 -15.93
CA PHE A 284 -6.25 -14.94 -16.52
C PHE A 284 -5.38 -15.97 -17.27
N ALA A 285 -4.05 -15.89 -17.15
CA ALA A 285 -3.15 -16.72 -17.95
C ALA A 285 -3.11 -18.19 -17.47
N PRO A 286 -3.34 -19.18 -18.34
CA PRO A 286 -3.29 -20.60 -17.96
C PRO A 286 -1.90 -20.99 -17.42
N GLY A 287 -1.84 -22.02 -16.55
CA GLY A 287 -0.59 -22.43 -15.91
C GLY A 287 -0.15 -21.54 -14.74
N PHE A 288 -1.09 -20.88 -14.05
CA PHE A 288 -0.83 -20.04 -12.88
C PHE A 288 -0.02 -20.77 -11.79
N GLN A 289 -0.51 -21.92 -11.35
CA GLN A 289 0.09 -22.69 -10.25
C GLN A 289 1.55 -23.05 -10.57
N HIS A 290 1.84 -23.50 -11.79
CA HIS A 290 3.19 -23.86 -12.23
C HIS A 290 4.19 -22.71 -12.15
N ARG A 291 3.82 -21.52 -12.66
CA ARG A 291 4.64 -20.31 -12.54
C ARG A 291 4.86 -19.93 -11.07
N LEU A 292 3.86 -20.13 -10.20
CA LEU A 292 3.99 -19.84 -8.77
C LEU A 292 4.95 -20.82 -8.09
N THR A 293 4.85 -22.12 -8.39
CA THR A 293 5.79 -23.16 -7.92
C THR A 293 7.22 -22.81 -8.30
N ASP A 294 7.49 -22.56 -9.58
CA ASP A 294 8.82 -22.20 -10.11
C ASP A 294 9.37 -20.93 -9.43
N CYS A 295 8.56 -19.88 -9.32
CA CYS A 295 8.99 -18.62 -8.72
C CYS A 295 9.32 -18.77 -7.21
N MET A 296 8.58 -19.59 -6.47
CA MET A 296 8.88 -19.90 -5.06
C MET A 296 10.12 -20.80 -4.92
N GLN A 297 10.28 -21.82 -5.76
CA GLN A 297 11.48 -22.66 -5.78
C GLN A 297 12.72 -21.84 -6.11
N HIS A 298 12.65 -20.93 -7.08
CA HIS A 298 13.74 -20.01 -7.40
C HIS A 298 14.17 -19.17 -6.19
N TRP A 299 13.23 -18.61 -5.41
CA TRP A 299 13.58 -17.84 -4.21
C TRP A 299 14.28 -18.70 -3.15
N ARG A 300 13.81 -19.93 -2.91
CA ARG A 300 14.42 -20.89 -1.96
C ARG A 300 15.85 -21.31 -2.38
N GLN A 301 16.14 -21.31 -3.68
CA GLN A 301 17.45 -21.65 -4.26
C GLN A 301 18.45 -20.47 -4.26
N LEU A 302 18.05 -19.26 -3.84
CA LEU A 302 18.96 -18.11 -3.80
C LEU A 302 20.07 -18.27 -2.77
N GLN A 303 21.30 -17.90 -3.17
CA GLN A 303 22.48 -17.94 -2.31
C GLN A 303 22.26 -17.09 -1.04
N PRO A 304 22.27 -17.69 0.17
CA PRO A 304 21.95 -16.98 1.39
C PRO A 304 23.12 -16.12 1.90
N THR A 305 22.80 -15.11 2.70
CA THR A 305 23.75 -14.21 3.35
C THR A 305 24.61 -14.94 4.38
N ASP A 306 24.00 -15.90 5.07
CA ASP A 306 24.58 -16.82 6.04
C ASP A 306 24.17 -18.26 5.64
N PRO A 307 25.10 -19.21 5.44
CA PRO A 307 24.78 -20.59 5.09
C PRO A 307 23.79 -21.30 6.03
N ASN A 308 23.71 -20.89 7.29
CA ASN A 308 22.82 -21.48 8.30
C ASN A 308 21.39 -20.92 8.24
N LEU A 309 21.18 -19.81 7.53
CA LEU A 309 19.90 -19.11 7.41
C LEU A 309 19.48 -19.04 5.93
N PRO A 310 18.88 -20.12 5.38
CA PRO A 310 18.45 -20.15 3.99
C PRO A 310 17.38 -19.09 3.69
N VAL A 311 17.31 -18.70 2.42
CA VAL A 311 16.23 -17.88 1.86
C VAL A 311 14.95 -18.71 1.82
N LEU A 312 13.81 -18.07 2.11
CA LEU A 312 12.51 -18.72 2.26
C LEU A 312 11.48 -18.06 1.33
N ALA A 313 10.50 -18.80 0.86
CA ALA A 313 9.27 -18.25 0.30
C ALA A 313 8.31 -17.82 1.44
N PRO A 314 7.44 -16.81 1.24
CA PRO A 314 6.37 -16.48 2.19
C PRO A 314 5.45 -17.69 2.42
N GLY A 315 5.34 -18.12 3.68
CA GLY A 315 4.63 -19.34 4.09
C GLY A 315 5.55 -20.49 4.54
N ASP A 316 6.84 -20.47 4.23
CA ASP A 316 7.75 -21.60 4.56
C ASP A 316 7.97 -21.77 6.08
N LYS A 317 7.90 -20.69 6.87
CA LYS A 317 8.00 -20.78 8.34
C LYS A 317 6.71 -21.36 8.93
N GLU A 318 5.59 -20.84 8.48
CA GLU A 318 4.24 -21.17 8.92
C GLU A 318 3.92 -22.63 8.58
N ARG A 319 4.29 -23.09 7.38
CA ARG A 319 4.18 -24.50 6.96
C ARG A 319 5.13 -25.41 7.74
N LYS A 320 6.35 -24.98 8.08
CA LYS A 320 7.26 -25.77 8.92
C LYS A 320 6.70 -25.94 10.34
N ASN A 321 6.12 -24.89 10.92
CA ASN A 321 5.48 -24.95 12.23
C ASN A 321 4.25 -25.89 12.20
N ALA A 322 3.42 -25.78 11.16
CA ALA A 322 2.28 -26.65 10.94
C ALA A 322 2.71 -28.12 10.85
N ALA A 323 3.69 -28.46 10.00
CA ALA A 323 4.17 -29.82 9.83
C ALA A 323 4.71 -30.42 11.14
N VAL A 324 5.36 -29.62 12.01
CA VAL A 324 5.80 -30.07 13.34
C VAL A 324 4.62 -30.33 14.27
N THR A 325 3.64 -29.42 14.32
CA THR A 325 2.42 -29.56 15.13
C THR A 325 1.58 -30.76 14.70
N ASP A 326 1.39 -30.93 13.39
CA ASP A 326 0.61 -32.02 12.78
C ASP A 326 1.28 -33.37 13.03
N THR A 327 2.61 -33.47 12.85
CA THR A 327 3.38 -34.72 13.10
C THR A 327 3.42 -35.07 14.59
N CYS A 328 3.50 -34.07 15.48
CA CYS A 328 3.55 -34.29 16.93
C CYS A 328 2.15 -34.39 17.58
N GLY A 329 1.06 -34.14 16.85
CA GLY A 329 -0.31 -34.03 17.39
C GLY A 329 -0.49 -32.97 18.49
N THR A 330 0.48 -32.07 18.68
CA THR A 330 0.61 -31.24 19.89
C THR A 330 1.10 -29.83 19.60
N VAL A 331 0.55 -28.86 20.33
CA VAL A 331 1.03 -27.48 20.39
C VAL A 331 1.94 -27.31 21.60
N THR A 332 2.96 -26.46 21.52
CA THR A 332 3.83 -26.11 22.65
C THR A 332 3.51 -24.72 23.17
N TYR A 333 3.14 -24.60 24.44
CA TYR A 333 2.80 -23.33 25.08
C TYR A 333 3.89 -22.86 26.06
N LEU A 334 3.94 -21.55 26.29
CA LEU A 334 4.71 -21.00 27.41
C LEU A 334 4.07 -21.47 28.72
N GLN A 335 4.92 -21.75 29.71
CA GLN A 335 4.47 -22.28 31.00
C GLN A 335 3.50 -21.29 31.68
N GLN A 336 3.82 -19.99 31.68
CA GLN A 336 2.93 -18.92 32.13
C GLN A 336 1.56 -18.88 31.41
N GLN A 337 1.48 -19.27 30.15
CA GLN A 337 0.23 -19.29 29.38
C GLN A 337 -0.67 -20.45 29.81
N LEU A 338 -0.08 -21.58 30.23
CA LEU A 338 -0.81 -22.67 30.88
C LEU A 338 -1.30 -22.20 32.26
N GLU A 339 -0.46 -21.60 33.09
CA GLU A 339 -0.83 -20.94 34.37
C GLU A 339 -2.08 -20.02 34.26
N THR A 340 -2.09 -19.12 33.27
CA THR A 340 -3.24 -18.24 33.01
C THR A 340 -4.45 -19.04 32.50
N SER A 341 -4.22 -20.12 31.76
CA SER A 341 -5.27 -21.07 31.39
C SER A 341 -5.83 -21.71 32.67
N ALA A 342 -5.07 -22.32 33.58
CA ALA A 342 -5.55 -22.82 34.88
C ALA A 342 -6.39 -21.80 35.65
N ALA A 343 -5.96 -20.53 35.74
CA ALA A 343 -6.69 -19.52 36.49
C ALA A 343 -8.05 -19.19 35.85
N LEU A 344 -8.08 -18.97 34.53
CA LEU A 344 -9.29 -18.78 33.73
C LEU A 344 -10.21 -20.02 33.78
N ALA A 345 -9.58 -21.18 33.71
CA ALA A 345 -10.20 -22.49 33.71
C ALA A 345 -10.89 -22.76 35.06
N ASN A 346 -10.21 -22.59 36.20
CA ASN A 346 -10.83 -22.66 37.52
C ASN A 346 -11.99 -21.64 37.68
N THR A 347 -11.86 -20.45 37.09
CA THR A 347 -12.92 -19.43 37.05
C THR A 347 -14.13 -19.85 36.18
N LEU A 348 -14.01 -20.92 35.41
CA LEU A 348 -15.02 -21.50 34.50
C LEU A 348 -15.26 -23.01 34.72
N ASN A 349 -14.71 -23.61 35.79
CA ASN A 349 -14.63 -25.06 36.09
C ASN A 349 -13.94 -25.95 35.01
N VAL A 350 -12.64 -25.69 34.73
CA VAL A 350 -11.70 -26.44 33.85
C VAL A 350 -10.24 -26.33 34.46
N GLU A 351 -9.14 -26.93 33.92
CA GLU A 351 -7.81 -27.05 34.62
C GLU A 351 -6.47 -26.80 33.79
N GLU A 352 -5.28 -26.83 34.46
CA GLU A 352 -3.80 -26.96 34.04
C GLU A 352 -2.74 -25.78 34.10
N GLU A 353 -1.46 -26.03 34.54
CA GLU A 353 -0.49 -25.14 35.29
C GLU A 353 0.87 -24.63 34.64
N GLY A 354 1.70 -23.76 35.31
CA GLY A 354 2.79 -22.89 34.70
C GLY A 354 4.18 -22.48 35.37
N GLY A 355 4.73 -21.26 35.05
CA GLY A 355 6.01 -20.56 35.48
C GLY A 355 7.33 -20.71 34.62
N GLY A 356 8.32 -19.81 34.32
CA GLY A 356 8.83 -18.38 34.49
C GLY A 356 10.23 -18.25 33.73
N VAL A 357 11.22 -17.29 33.68
CA VAL A 357 11.59 -15.80 33.78
C VAL A 357 13.04 -15.66 33.10
N ALA A 358 13.97 -14.65 32.96
CA ALA A 358 14.33 -13.18 33.08
C ALA A 358 15.71 -12.94 32.28
N ALA A 359 16.55 -11.85 32.15
CA ALA A 359 16.63 -10.38 32.46
C ALA A 359 17.48 -9.48 31.42
N PRO A 360 18.57 -8.66 31.68
CA PRO A 360 18.70 -7.25 31.14
C PRO A 360 19.98 -6.77 30.30
N PRO A 361 20.08 -5.49 29.80
CA PRO A 361 21.07 -4.97 28.77
C PRO A 361 21.80 -3.58 29.04
N PHE A 362 22.50 -2.92 28.06
CA PHE A 362 22.69 -1.41 27.85
C PHE A 362 23.53 -0.93 26.58
N PRO A 363 23.71 0.39 26.20
CA PRO A 363 23.85 0.91 24.79
C PRO A 363 24.91 2.04 24.47
N LEU A 364 24.87 2.74 23.30
CA LEU A 364 25.44 4.13 23.00
C LEU A 364 25.01 4.76 21.61
N GLY A 365 25.40 6.03 21.27
CA GLY A 365 24.71 6.96 20.28
C GLY A 365 25.42 7.51 18.98
N ASP A 366 25.04 8.72 18.48
CA ASP A 366 25.04 9.14 17.03
C ASP A 366 25.70 10.50 16.58
N ALA A 367 25.60 10.86 15.26
CA ALA A 367 25.77 12.23 14.66
C ALA A 367 25.36 12.35 13.13
N ASN A 368 25.19 13.57 12.56
CA ASN A 368 24.61 13.83 11.19
C ASN A 368 25.18 15.06 10.39
N GLY A 369 24.94 15.18 9.05
CA GLY A 369 25.29 16.38 8.21
C GLY A 369 24.85 16.38 6.71
N LYS A 370 24.68 17.55 6.03
CA LYS A 370 24.16 17.71 4.61
C LYS A 370 24.54 19.04 3.88
N PHE A 371 24.61 19.04 2.52
CA PHE A 371 24.77 20.23 1.62
C PHE A 371 23.99 20.18 0.25
N ARG A 372 24.01 21.26 -0.57
CA ARG A 372 23.14 21.54 -1.76
C ARG A 372 23.88 21.92 -3.09
N GLU A 373 23.15 21.93 -4.23
CA GLU A 373 23.61 22.23 -5.62
C GLU A 373 22.60 23.09 -6.43
N ALA A 374 22.93 23.50 -7.68
CA ALA A 374 22.19 24.47 -8.52
C ALA A 374 21.26 23.90 -9.63
N MET A 375 20.33 24.73 -10.16
CA MET A 375 19.08 24.32 -10.84
C MET A 375 18.59 25.30 -11.95
N ALA A 376 17.69 24.89 -12.88
CA ALA A 376 17.09 25.74 -13.95
C ALA A 376 15.59 25.43 -14.27
N LYS A 377 14.79 26.40 -14.76
CA LYS A 377 13.31 26.29 -14.96
C LYS A 377 12.79 26.29 -16.42
N VAL A 378 11.90 25.35 -16.79
CA VAL A 378 11.17 25.27 -18.10
C VAL A 378 9.66 25.43 -17.93
N CYS A 379 8.98 25.90 -18.97
CA CYS A 379 7.52 25.82 -19.07
C CYS A 379 7.03 24.37 -19.23
N VAL A 380 5.90 24.02 -18.59
CA VAL A 380 5.29 22.67 -18.66
C VAL A 380 4.88 22.26 -20.07
N ASP A 381 4.33 23.18 -20.87
CA ASP A 381 3.88 22.91 -22.24
C ASP A 381 5.03 22.44 -23.14
N GLU A 382 6.24 22.98 -22.93
CA GLU A 382 7.46 22.59 -23.67
C GLU A 382 7.92 21.17 -23.32
N VAL A 383 7.74 20.73 -22.07
CA VAL A 383 8.09 19.36 -21.63
C VAL A 383 7.22 18.33 -22.35
N ILE A 384 5.90 18.56 -22.39
CA ILE A 384 4.95 17.67 -23.09
C ILE A 384 5.23 17.69 -24.60
N ARG A 385 5.38 18.89 -25.21
CA ARG A 385 5.66 19.05 -26.64
C ARG A 385 6.93 18.30 -27.03
N PHE A 386 8.07 18.65 -26.45
CA PHE A 386 9.37 18.06 -26.80
C PHE A 386 9.38 16.53 -26.66
N THR A 387 8.78 16.03 -25.58
CA THR A 387 8.68 14.58 -25.32
C THR A 387 7.83 13.87 -26.37
N SER A 388 6.68 14.46 -26.75
CA SER A 388 5.83 13.93 -27.81
C SER A 388 6.51 13.97 -29.19
N ASP A 389 7.20 15.07 -29.50
CA ASP A 389 7.96 15.25 -30.75
C ASP A 389 9.08 14.20 -30.88
N CYS A 390 9.79 13.89 -29.80
CA CYS A 390 10.82 12.84 -29.78
C CYS A 390 10.29 11.45 -30.12
N PHE A 391 9.07 11.09 -29.70
CA PHE A 391 8.47 9.81 -30.07
C PHE A 391 7.91 9.83 -31.50
N LYS A 392 7.29 10.93 -31.94
CA LYS A 392 6.83 11.10 -33.34
C LYS A 392 8.00 10.98 -34.34
N ALA A 393 9.18 11.52 -34.00
CA ALA A 393 10.40 11.38 -34.80
C ALA A 393 10.93 9.93 -34.91
N LEU A 394 10.43 9.01 -34.08
CA LEU A 394 10.69 7.56 -34.15
C LEU A 394 9.55 6.79 -34.84
N GLY A 395 8.62 7.48 -35.52
CA GLY A 395 7.46 6.86 -36.17
C GLY A 395 6.36 6.40 -35.21
N VAL A 396 6.40 6.81 -33.94
CA VAL A 396 5.35 6.46 -32.97
C VAL A 396 4.08 7.26 -33.26
N ASN A 397 2.94 6.57 -33.27
CA ASN A 397 1.62 7.16 -33.49
C ASN A 397 1.30 8.25 -32.45
N ALA A 398 0.48 9.24 -32.83
CA ALA A 398 0.20 10.41 -32.00
C ALA A 398 -0.40 10.06 -30.62
N LYS A 399 -1.27 9.05 -30.54
CA LYS A 399 -1.93 8.62 -29.28
C LYS A 399 -0.90 8.08 -28.29
N ALA A 400 -0.09 7.10 -28.68
CA ALA A 400 0.95 6.53 -27.83
C ALA A 400 2.04 7.55 -27.47
N ALA A 401 2.45 8.39 -28.43
CA ALA A 401 3.40 9.47 -28.18
C ALA A 401 2.89 10.53 -27.17
N CYS A 402 1.58 10.84 -27.18
CA CYS A 402 0.97 11.74 -26.21
C CYS A 402 0.75 11.10 -24.83
N GLN A 403 0.28 9.85 -24.76
CA GLN A 403 0.12 9.11 -23.49
C GLN A 403 1.45 8.94 -22.75
N GLN A 404 2.52 8.61 -23.48
CA GLN A 404 3.87 8.49 -22.94
C GLN A 404 4.43 9.87 -22.51
N ALA A 405 4.14 10.95 -23.25
CA ALA A 405 4.58 12.29 -22.89
C ALA A 405 3.87 12.86 -21.66
N ASP A 406 2.55 12.67 -21.54
CA ASP A 406 1.80 13.12 -20.36
C ASP A 406 2.25 12.39 -19.10
N MET A 407 2.37 11.04 -19.12
CA MET A 407 2.88 10.29 -17.96
C MET A 407 4.25 10.83 -17.46
N LEU A 408 5.16 11.16 -18.38
CA LEU A 408 6.48 11.70 -18.02
C LEU A 408 6.38 13.10 -17.42
N TYR A 409 5.47 13.94 -17.93
CA TYR A 409 5.15 15.23 -17.35
C TYR A 409 4.49 15.09 -15.96
N GLN A 410 3.49 14.21 -15.78
CA GLN A 410 2.79 14.04 -14.50
C GLN A 410 3.74 13.57 -13.40
N ALA A 411 4.69 12.68 -13.72
CA ALA A 411 5.75 12.27 -12.81
C ALA A 411 6.62 13.46 -12.36
N ASP A 412 7.07 14.33 -13.27
CA ASP A 412 7.82 15.53 -12.89
C ASP A 412 6.94 16.56 -12.16
N ARG A 413 5.66 16.69 -12.51
CA ARG A 413 4.69 17.65 -11.93
C ARG A 413 4.55 17.47 -10.42
N ILE A 414 4.44 16.23 -9.95
CA ILE A 414 4.33 15.87 -8.53
C ILE A 414 5.69 15.63 -7.84
N GLY A 415 6.81 15.85 -8.55
CA GLY A 415 8.16 15.73 -8.00
C GLY A 415 8.79 14.33 -8.07
N TYR A 416 8.17 13.38 -8.77
CA TYR A 416 8.72 12.04 -9.04
C TYR A 416 9.70 12.08 -10.23
N TYR A 417 10.69 12.99 -10.16
CA TYR A 417 11.74 13.23 -11.17
C TYR A 417 12.60 12.00 -11.50
N SER A 418 12.49 10.93 -10.69
CA SER A 418 13.09 9.62 -10.95
C SER A 418 12.37 8.83 -12.05
N HIS A 419 11.17 9.22 -12.47
CA HIS A 419 10.33 8.56 -13.46
C HIS A 419 9.87 9.45 -14.62
N GLY A 420 9.93 10.78 -14.49
CA GLY A 420 9.61 11.76 -15.54
C GLY A 420 10.69 11.92 -16.62
N LEU A 421 10.90 13.14 -17.14
CA LEU A 421 11.76 13.47 -18.29
C LEU A 421 13.18 12.90 -18.22
N ASN A 422 13.72 12.72 -17.01
CA ASN A 422 14.99 12.03 -16.73
C ASN A 422 15.04 10.56 -17.23
N ARG A 423 13.92 9.99 -17.69
CA ARG A 423 13.81 8.66 -18.31
C ARG A 423 13.63 8.66 -19.82
N LEU A 424 13.45 9.82 -20.48
CA LEU A 424 13.16 9.89 -21.91
C LEU A 424 14.14 9.10 -22.79
N GLU A 425 15.44 9.19 -22.49
CA GLU A 425 16.50 8.46 -23.21
C GLU A 425 16.35 6.93 -23.14
N PHE A 426 15.82 6.37 -22.05
CA PHE A 426 15.56 4.92 -21.95
C PHE A 426 14.47 4.48 -22.93
N TYR A 427 13.32 5.19 -22.94
CA TYR A 427 12.20 4.85 -23.84
C TYR A 427 12.54 5.10 -25.31
N VAL A 428 13.30 6.16 -25.61
CA VAL A 428 13.84 6.41 -26.96
C VAL A 428 14.71 5.25 -27.42
N ASN A 429 15.57 4.71 -26.54
CA ASN A 429 16.44 3.59 -26.88
C ASN A 429 15.68 2.26 -27.00
N ASP A 430 14.75 1.95 -26.09
CA ASP A 430 13.93 0.73 -26.18
C ASP A 430 13.03 0.73 -27.44
N VAL A 431 12.57 1.89 -27.94
CA VAL A 431 11.89 1.97 -29.25
C VAL A 431 12.87 1.77 -30.40
N LYS A 432 14.06 2.41 -30.37
CA LYS A 432 15.07 2.25 -31.43
C LYS A 432 15.57 0.81 -31.60
N THR A 433 15.65 0.03 -30.53
CA THR A 433 16.04 -1.39 -30.61
C THR A 433 14.88 -2.33 -30.94
N GLY A 434 13.64 -1.85 -30.96
CA GLY A 434 12.44 -2.69 -31.09
C GLY A 434 12.06 -3.45 -29.81
N ALA A 435 12.78 -3.23 -28.70
CA ALA A 435 12.44 -3.76 -27.38
C ALA A 435 11.11 -3.20 -26.83
N CYS A 436 10.63 -2.09 -27.36
CA CYS A 436 9.26 -1.60 -27.26
C CYS A 436 8.71 -1.33 -28.67
N GLN A 437 7.46 -1.74 -28.93
CA GLN A 437 6.77 -1.62 -30.21
C GLN A 437 5.46 -0.82 -30.00
N PRO A 438 5.54 0.51 -29.82
CA PRO A 438 4.43 1.35 -29.33
C PRO A 438 3.30 1.60 -30.34
N ASN A 439 3.39 1.03 -31.54
CA ASN A 439 2.35 1.07 -32.57
C ASN A 439 1.51 -0.21 -32.66
N ASN A 440 1.84 -1.25 -31.88
CA ASN A 440 1.10 -2.51 -31.89
C ASN A 440 -0.30 -2.34 -31.27
N GLU A 441 -1.25 -3.15 -31.71
CA GLU A 441 -2.60 -3.18 -31.15
C GLU A 441 -2.64 -3.95 -29.82
N ILE A 442 -3.39 -3.45 -28.84
CA ILE A 442 -3.63 -4.15 -27.57
C ILE A 442 -4.81 -5.09 -27.75
N LYS A 443 -4.66 -6.36 -27.35
CA LYS A 443 -5.71 -7.39 -27.46
C LYS A 443 -6.22 -7.81 -26.09
N VAL A 444 -7.55 -7.92 -25.93
CA VAL A 444 -8.16 -8.66 -24.82
C VAL A 444 -8.15 -10.16 -25.17
N GLU A 445 -7.53 -10.98 -24.32
CA GLU A 445 -7.34 -12.42 -24.57
C GLU A 445 -8.46 -13.26 -23.94
N LYS A 446 -8.99 -12.83 -22.79
CA LYS A 446 -10.12 -13.41 -22.07
C LYS A 446 -10.77 -12.33 -21.21
N GLU A 447 -12.09 -12.38 -21.01
CA GLU A 447 -12.76 -11.51 -20.03
C GLU A 447 -14.01 -12.15 -19.41
N THR A 448 -14.45 -11.57 -18.30
CA THR A 448 -15.74 -11.82 -17.63
C THR A 448 -16.43 -10.46 -17.35
N THR A 449 -17.57 -10.45 -16.66
CA THR A 449 -18.25 -9.21 -16.25
C THR A 449 -17.33 -8.27 -15.45
N SER A 450 -16.54 -8.81 -14.52
CA SER A 450 -15.66 -8.06 -13.61
C SER A 450 -14.17 -8.20 -13.88
N THR A 451 -13.71 -9.16 -14.70
CA THR A 451 -12.27 -9.37 -14.99
C THR A 451 -11.91 -9.22 -16.47
N ALA A 452 -10.63 -8.96 -16.77
CA ALA A 452 -10.04 -9.23 -18.08
C ALA A 452 -8.54 -9.55 -18.03
N TRP A 453 -8.11 -10.40 -18.96
CA TRP A 453 -6.72 -10.67 -19.30
C TRP A 453 -6.36 -9.98 -20.61
N VAL A 454 -5.33 -9.15 -20.58
CA VAL A 454 -4.91 -8.30 -21.70
C VAL A 454 -3.51 -8.69 -22.17
N ASN A 455 -3.32 -8.71 -23.49
CA ASN A 455 -2.02 -8.76 -24.12
C ASN A 455 -1.69 -7.38 -24.70
N ALA A 456 -0.74 -6.69 -24.07
CA ALA A 456 -0.29 -5.38 -24.49
C ALA A 456 0.65 -5.42 -25.71
N ASN A 457 0.99 -6.60 -26.26
CA ASN A 457 1.73 -6.77 -27.51
C ASN A 457 3.00 -5.89 -27.64
N ASN A 458 3.73 -5.71 -26.53
CA ASN A 458 4.97 -4.93 -26.41
C ASN A 458 4.87 -3.40 -26.60
N VAL A 459 3.68 -2.79 -26.46
CA VAL A 459 3.54 -1.30 -26.47
C VAL A 459 4.20 -0.63 -25.25
N PHE A 460 4.16 0.71 -25.19
CA PHE A 460 4.55 1.45 -23.98
C PHE A 460 3.68 1.07 -22.78
N GLY A 461 4.29 0.98 -21.60
CA GLY A 461 3.56 0.75 -20.35
C GLY A 461 2.48 1.80 -20.07
N SER A 462 2.66 3.04 -20.54
CA SER A 462 1.64 4.10 -20.43
C SER A 462 0.40 3.82 -21.29
N THR A 463 0.59 3.38 -22.53
CA THR A 463 -0.49 2.99 -23.44
C THR A 463 -1.22 1.75 -22.94
N ALA A 464 -0.47 0.76 -22.43
CA ALA A 464 -1.02 -0.43 -21.79
C ALA A 464 -1.85 -0.07 -20.53
N ALA A 465 -1.28 0.72 -19.61
CA ALA A 465 -1.94 1.14 -18.38
C ALA A 465 -3.20 1.97 -18.63
N HIS A 466 -3.15 2.92 -19.56
CA HIS A 466 -4.31 3.73 -19.93
C HIS A 466 -5.45 2.87 -20.52
N PHE A 467 -5.14 1.83 -21.31
CA PHE A 467 -6.15 0.90 -21.81
C PHE A 467 -6.74 0.06 -20.67
N CYS A 468 -5.88 -0.57 -19.87
CA CYS A 468 -6.31 -1.51 -18.83
C CYS A 468 -7.06 -0.83 -17.68
N MET A 469 -6.65 0.39 -17.28
CA MET A 469 -7.38 1.21 -16.31
C MET A 469 -8.77 1.62 -16.85
N GLY A 470 -8.87 2.00 -18.13
CA GLY A 470 -10.17 2.27 -18.76
C GLY A 470 -11.11 1.06 -18.71
N LEU A 471 -10.61 -0.11 -19.12
CA LEU A 471 -11.35 -1.38 -19.07
C LEU A 471 -11.73 -1.80 -17.64
N ALA A 472 -10.87 -1.53 -16.65
CA ALA A 472 -11.19 -1.77 -15.24
C ALA A 472 -12.32 -0.86 -14.74
N ILE A 473 -12.32 0.43 -15.10
CA ILE A 473 -13.40 1.37 -14.78
C ILE A 473 -14.72 0.93 -15.44
N GLU A 474 -14.70 0.45 -16.69
CA GLU A 474 -15.90 -0.06 -17.37
C GLU A 474 -16.48 -1.33 -16.73
N LYS A 475 -15.63 -2.19 -16.17
CA LYS A 475 -16.06 -3.41 -15.44
C LYS A 475 -16.58 -3.09 -14.03
N ALA A 476 -15.92 -2.17 -13.32
CA ALA A 476 -16.40 -1.66 -12.04
C ALA A 476 -17.80 -1.06 -12.17
N LYS A 477 -18.07 -0.27 -13.22
CA LYS A 477 -19.42 0.28 -13.53
C LYS A 477 -20.50 -0.78 -13.82
N LYS A 478 -20.12 -2.03 -14.14
CA LYS A 478 -21.06 -3.13 -14.44
C LYS A 478 -21.30 -4.07 -13.25
N SER A 479 -20.34 -4.16 -12.32
CA SER A 479 -20.32 -5.24 -11.32
C SER A 479 -19.86 -4.81 -9.92
N GLY A 480 -19.44 -3.57 -9.73
CA GLY A 480 -18.90 -3.01 -8.49
C GLY A 480 -17.37 -3.09 -8.40
N VAL A 481 -16.73 -4.07 -9.04
CA VAL A 481 -15.27 -4.22 -9.13
C VAL A 481 -14.86 -4.56 -10.57
N GLY A 482 -13.75 -3.96 -11.03
CA GLY A 482 -13.09 -4.31 -12.28
C GLY A 482 -11.63 -4.69 -12.04
N TRP A 483 -11.22 -5.89 -12.45
CA TRP A 483 -9.86 -6.42 -12.27
C TRP A 483 -9.22 -6.76 -13.62
N VAL A 484 -8.20 -6.01 -14.04
CA VAL A 484 -7.55 -6.20 -15.34
C VAL A 484 -6.06 -6.49 -15.14
N ALA A 485 -5.60 -7.65 -15.63
CA ALA A 485 -4.20 -8.06 -15.61
C ALA A 485 -3.64 -8.15 -17.03
N ALA A 486 -2.46 -7.58 -17.26
CA ALA A 486 -1.86 -7.39 -18.58
C ALA A 486 -0.45 -7.98 -18.68
N LYS A 487 -0.22 -8.82 -19.70
CA LYS A 487 1.11 -9.30 -20.12
C LYS A 487 1.63 -8.46 -21.29
N GLY A 488 2.90 -8.65 -21.64
CA GLY A 488 3.50 -8.03 -22.82
C GLY A 488 3.67 -6.52 -22.68
N SER A 489 3.72 -6.00 -21.45
CA SER A 489 3.85 -4.55 -21.19
C SER A 489 5.32 -4.13 -21.02
N ASN A 490 5.53 -2.82 -20.98
CA ASN A 490 6.81 -2.16 -20.66
C ASN A 490 6.65 -1.23 -19.45
N HIS A 491 7.71 -0.54 -19.04
CA HIS A 491 7.71 0.33 -17.85
C HIS A 491 6.64 1.44 -17.94
N PHE A 492 5.68 1.47 -17.00
CA PHE A 492 4.50 2.35 -17.05
C PHE A 492 4.64 3.74 -16.40
N GLY A 493 5.81 4.07 -15.85
CA GLY A 493 6.03 5.32 -15.14
C GLY A 493 5.67 5.24 -13.66
N ILE A 494 4.74 6.09 -13.24
CA ILE A 494 4.26 6.21 -11.84
C ILE A 494 2.88 5.56 -11.72
N GLY A 495 2.64 4.79 -10.67
CA GLY A 495 1.41 3.99 -10.56
C GLY A 495 0.19 4.86 -10.24
N GLY A 496 0.36 5.85 -9.37
CA GLY A 496 -0.74 6.66 -8.85
C GLY A 496 -1.37 7.58 -9.88
N TYR A 497 -0.66 7.94 -10.96
CA TYR A 497 -1.27 8.64 -12.10
C TYR A 497 -2.42 7.85 -12.71
N TRP A 498 -2.24 6.53 -12.89
CA TRP A 498 -3.28 5.66 -13.47
C TRP A 498 -4.47 5.52 -12.51
N ALA A 499 -4.22 5.28 -11.22
CA ALA A 499 -5.26 5.21 -10.21
C ALA A 499 -6.05 6.54 -10.05
N MET A 500 -5.39 7.70 -10.20
CA MET A 500 -6.06 9.01 -10.23
C MET A 500 -7.07 9.18 -11.38
N LEU A 501 -6.95 8.44 -12.50
CA LEU A 501 -7.93 8.48 -13.61
C LEU A 501 -9.29 7.88 -13.22
N ALA A 502 -9.28 6.88 -12.32
CA ALA A 502 -10.46 6.28 -11.73
C ALA A 502 -10.97 7.11 -10.54
N ALA A 503 -10.08 7.60 -9.67
CA ALA A 503 -10.45 8.42 -8.51
C ALA A 503 -11.16 9.73 -8.88
N LYS A 504 -10.75 10.38 -9.97
CA LYS A 504 -11.45 11.55 -10.54
C LYS A 504 -12.87 11.25 -11.05
N GLN A 505 -13.21 9.99 -11.26
CA GLN A 505 -14.56 9.53 -11.60
C GLN A 505 -15.33 8.99 -10.38
N GLY A 506 -14.76 9.07 -9.17
CA GLY A 506 -15.39 8.64 -7.92
C GLY A 506 -15.08 7.22 -7.47
N PHE A 507 -14.28 6.45 -8.24
CA PHE A 507 -13.91 5.07 -7.90
C PHE A 507 -12.68 5.01 -6.99
N VAL A 508 -12.57 3.95 -6.20
CA VAL A 508 -11.32 3.57 -5.53
C VAL A 508 -10.48 2.73 -6.50
N ALA A 509 -9.16 2.92 -6.58
CA ALA A 509 -8.35 2.22 -7.58
C ALA A 509 -6.91 1.90 -7.17
N PHE A 510 -6.40 0.80 -7.73
CA PHE A 510 -5.02 0.33 -7.65
C PHE A 510 -4.33 0.33 -9.02
N ALA A 511 -3.01 0.48 -9.00
CA ALA A 511 -2.13 0.14 -10.12
C ALA A 511 -0.86 -0.56 -9.61
N PHE A 512 -0.56 -1.72 -10.18
CA PHE A 512 0.60 -2.56 -9.86
C PHE A 512 1.43 -2.84 -11.13
N SER A 513 2.73 -3.05 -10.95
CA SER A 513 3.63 -3.60 -11.98
C SER A 513 4.73 -4.42 -11.31
N ASN A 514 5.17 -5.52 -11.92
CA ASN A 514 6.49 -6.07 -11.61
C ASN A 514 7.59 -5.27 -12.34
N SER A 515 8.87 -5.47 -11.97
CA SER A 515 9.99 -4.83 -12.66
C SER A 515 11.28 -5.67 -12.60
N SER A 516 12.31 -5.27 -13.36
CA SER A 516 13.58 -6.01 -13.43
C SER A 516 14.28 -6.12 -12.07
N PRO A 517 14.89 -7.28 -11.71
CA PRO A 517 15.46 -7.53 -10.39
C PRO A 517 16.32 -6.41 -9.81
N LEU A 518 15.91 -5.96 -8.61
CA LEU A 518 16.59 -4.96 -7.78
C LEU A 518 16.40 -5.22 -6.27
N LEU A 519 15.29 -5.83 -5.85
CA LEU A 519 15.05 -6.23 -4.47
C LEU A 519 15.70 -7.60 -4.22
N ALA A 520 16.56 -7.68 -3.20
CA ALA A 520 17.02 -8.93 -2.62
C ALA A 520 15.98 -9.46 -1.62
N PRO A 521 15.46 -10.69 -1.79
CA PRO A 521 14.69 -11.37 -0.75
C PRO A 521 15.41 -11.38 0.59
N THR A 522 14.68 -11.47 1.70
CA THR A 522 15.28 -11.52 3.03
C THR A 522 16.21 -12.74 3.13
N ARG A 523 17.44 -12.50 3.61
CA ARG A 523 18.60 -13.44 3.61
C ARG A 523 19.23 -13.73 2.25
N SER A 524 18.79 -13.16 1.13
CA SER A 524 19.48 -13.38 -0.17
C SER A 524 20.68 -12.44 -0.34
N LYS A 525 21.80 -12.95 -0.88
CA LYS A 525 22.92 -12.10 -1.34
C LYS A 525 22.62 -11.35 -2.65
N LYS A 526 21.61 -11.78 -3.42
CA LYS A 526 21.35 -11.33 -4.79
C LYS A 526 19.91 -10.80 -4.96
N PRO A 527 19.70 -9.78 -5.81
CA PRO A 527 18.36 -9.35 -6.20
C PRO A 527 17.66 -10.42 -7.05
N ALA A 528 16.37 -10.63 -6.82
CA ALA A 528 15.54 -11.60 -7.54
C ALA A 528 14.13 -11.09 -7.87
N LEU A 529 13.66 -10.07 -7.15
CA LEU A 529 12.38 -9.39 -7.37
C LEU A 529 12.62 -7.95 -7.84
N GLY A 530 11.65 -7.37 -8.53
CA GLY A 530 11.71 -5.96 -8.90
C GLY A 530 11.53 -5.02 -7.70
N THR A 531 11.48 -3.72 -8.00
CA THR A 531 10.98 -2.70 -7.05
C THR A 531 9.47 -2.73 -6.89
N ASN A 532 8.79 -3.54 -7.71
CA ASN A 532 7.40 -3.98 -7.63
C ASN A 532 6.45 -2.99 -6.95
N PRO A 533 6.22 -1.81 -7.56
CA PRO A 533 5.47 -0.73 -6.93
C PRO A 533 3.99 -1.07 -6.72
N ILE A 534 3.46 -0.51 -5.63
CA ILE A 534 2.04 -0.44 -5.33
C ILE A 534 1.63 1.02 -5.44
N ALA A 535 0.59 1.29 -6.23
CA ALA A 535 -0.17 2.52 -6.12
C ALA A 535 -1.63 2.25 -5.79
N PHE A 536 -2.20 3.09 -4.96
CA PHE A 536 -3.58 3.06 -4.51
C PHE A 536 -4.10 4.49 -4.29
N VAL A 537 -5.32 4.78 -4.75
CA VAL A 537 -5.95 6.09 -4.62
C VAL A 537 -7.43 5.93 -4.25
N ALA A 538 -7.89 6.73 -3.28
CA ALA A 538 -9.30 6.85 -2.92
C ALA A 538 -9.74 8.33 -2.90
N PRO A 539 -10.89 8.69 -3.49
CA PRO A 539 -11.39 10.06 -3.51
C PRO A 539 -12.05 10.45 -2.19
N GLY A 540 -11.76 11.66 -1.71
CA GLY A 540 -12.50 12.33 -0.65
C GLY A 540 -13.47 13.39 -1.19
N CYS A 541 -13.86 14.31 -0.31
CA CYS A 541 -14.62 15.51 -0.66
C CYS A 541 -13.69 16.63 -1.19
N ASN A 542 -14.28 17.61 -1.89
CA ASN A 542 -13.61 18.87 -2.29
C ASN A 542 -12.28 18.70 -3.07
N ASP A 543 -12.17 17.70 -3.93
CA ASP A 543 -10.94 17.32 -4.65
C ASP A 543 -9.73 16.99 -3.75
N ASP A 544 -9.98 16.57 -2.50
CA ASP A 544 -9.00 15.88 -1.67
C ASP A 544 -8.95 14.38 -2.01
N TYR A 545 -7.78 13.77 -1.91
CA TYR A 545 -7.55 12.37 -2.30
C TYR A 545 -6.56 11.71 -1.34
N PHE A 546 -6.86 10.50 -0.90
CA PHE A 546 -5.83 9.61 -0.39
C PHE A 546 -5.00 9.13 -1.58
N TYR A 547 -3.68 9.38 -1.57
CA TYR A 547 -2.78 8.98 -2.66
C TYR A 547 -1.55 8.27 -2.10
N LEU A 548 -1.37 7.01 -2.51
CA LEU A 548 -0.23 6.17 -2.15
C LEU A 548 0.41 5.65 -3.44
N ASP A 549 1.70 5.88 -3.65
CA ASP A 549 2.47 5.37 -4.80
C ASP A 549 3.91 5.12 -4.36
N PHE A 550 4.29 3.85 -4.20
CA PHE A 550 5.60 3.49 -3.62
C PHE A 550 6.15 2.15 -4.11
N ALA A 551 7.50 2.09 -4.20
CA ALA A 551 8.24 0.85 -4.40
C ALA A 551 8.33 0.02 -3.10
N THR A 552 8.24 -1.30 -3.19
CA THR A 552 8.31 -2.26 -2.06
C THR A 552 9.71 -2.43 -1.46
N THR A 553 10.75 -1.89 -2.09
CA THR A 553 12.09 -1.71 -1.49
C THR A 553 12.08 -0.59 -0.44
N ALA A 554 13.01 -0.61 0.53
CA ALA A 554 13.17 0.50 1.49
C ALA A 554 13.43 1.84 0.78
N VAL A 555 14.13 1.79 -0.36
CA VAL A 555 14.55 2.96 -1.15
C VAL A 555 14.48 2.70 -2.65
N SER A 556 14.41 3.74 -3.48
CA SER A 556 14.56 3.62 -4.94
C SER A 556 16.02 3.77 -5.37
N ILE A 557 16.44 3.03 -6.42
CA ILE A 557 17.80 3.10 -6.96
C ILE A 557 18.23 4.52 -7.38
N GLY A 558 17.27 5.38 -7.74
CA GLY A 558 17.52 6.79 -8.05
C GLY A 558 17.96 7.64 -6.84
N LYS A 559 17.47 7.32 -5.63
CA LYS A 559 17.89 7.99 -4.38
C LYS A 559 19.28 7.50 -3.96
N VAL A 560 19.58 6.21 -4.12
CA VAL A 560 20.95 5.66 -3.93
C VAL A 560 21.95 6.32 -4.90
N ALA A 561 21.59 6.44 -6.18
CA ALA A 561 22.39 7.16 -7.17
C ALA A 561 22.56 8.67 -6.89
N LEU A 562 21.64 9.29 -6.14
CA LEU A 562 21.80 10.69 -5.68
C LEU A 562 22.79 10.78 -4.52
N TYR A 563 22.75 9.85 -3.58
CA TYR A 563 23.69 9.78 -2.46
C TYR A 563 25.12 9.49 -2.95
N ALA A 564 25.29 8.53 -3.86
CA ALA A 564 26.59 8.20 -4.47
C ALA A 564 27.25 9.40 -5.14
N ARG A 565 26.49 10.16 -5.95
CA ARG A 565 26.96 11.40 -6.60
C ARG A 565 27.36 12.51 -5.62
N LYS A 566 26.80 12.50 -4.40
CA LYS A 566 27.08 13.48 -3.34
C LYS A 566 28.12 13.02 -2.32
N GLY A 567 28.68 11.81 -2.47
CA GLY A 567 29.58 11.22 -1.46
C GLY A 567 28.92 10.95 -0.11
N LEU A 568 27.59 10.84 -0.07
CA LEU A 568 26.83 10.65 1.18
C LEU A 568 26.65 9.17 1.50
N ARG A 569 26.83 8.81 2.78
CA ARG A 569 26.44 7.49 3.30
C ARG A 569 24.93 7.30 3.24
N LEU A 570 24.50 6.11 2.86
CA LEU A 570 23.09 5.69 2.95
C LEU A 570 22.70 5.49 4.42
N PRO A 571 21.43 5.69 4.81
CA PRO A 571 20.88 5.03 6.00
C PRO A 571 20.98 3.51 5.88
N ASP A 572 21.13 2.83 7.01
CA ASP A 572 21.15 1.36 7.03
C ASP A 572 19.77 0.79 6.63
N GLY A 573 19.76 -0.48 6.22
CA GLY A 573 18.54 -1.13 5.70
C GLY A 573 18.12 -0.69 4.29
N TRP A 574 18.94 0.09 3.56
CA TRP A 574 18.65 0.51 2.18
C TRP A 574 19.18 -0.46 1.11
N ALA A 575 20.40 -1.00 1.26
CA ALA A 575 21.09 -1.76 0.22
C ALA A 575 22.12 -2.77 0.78
N LEU A 576 22.50 -3.75 -0.06
CA LEU A 576 23.53 -4.75 0.23
C LEU A 576 24.83 -4.47 -0.54
N GLY A 577 25.97 -4.68 0.12
CA GLY A 577 27.32 -4.63 -0.45
C GLY A 577 27.70 -5.93 -1.18
N PRO A 578 28.88 -5.96 -1.84
CA PRO A 578 29.29 -7.08 -2.71
C PRO A 578 29.47 -8.43 -2.00
N ASP A 579 29.61 -8.44 -0.67
CA ASP A 579 29.67 -9.63 0.17
C ASP A 579 28.29 -10.19 0.56
N GLY A 580 27.23 -9.41 0.30
CA GLY A 580 25.84 -9.68 0.67
C GLY A 580 25.40 -9.06 2.01
N LYS A 581 26.25 -8.30 2.71
CA LYS A 581 25.89 -7.63 3.97
C LYS A 581 25.27 -6.26 3.73
N VAL A 582 24.59 -5.71 4.73
CA VAL A 582 24.07 -4.32 4.69
C VAL A 582 25.22 -3.34 4.45
N THR A 583 25.04 -2.35 3.58
CA THR A 583 26.05 -1.32 3.32
C THR A 583 25.46 0.09 3.37
N ASN A 584 26.21 0.99 4.02
CA ASN A 584 25.98 2.43 3.95
C ASN A 584 26.87 3.14 2.92
N ASP A 585 27.75 2.43 2.18
CA ASP A 585 28.43 3.01 1.02
C ASP A 585 27.50 3.02 -0.20
N ALA A 586 27.17 4.23 -0.64
CA ALA A 586 26.35 4.46 -1.82
C ALA A 586 27.04 4.02 -3.14
N GLN A 587 28.37 3.99 -3.20
CA GLN A 587 29.11 3.52 -4.39
C GLN A 587 29.08 1.98 -4.48
N ALA A 588 29.36 1.27 -3.38
CA ALA A 588 29.16 -0.18 -3.27
C ALA A 588 27.72 -0.59 -3.62
N ALA A 589 26.71 0.09 -3.06
CA ALA A 589 25.30 -0.14 -3.38
C ALA A 589 24.95 0.12 -4.86
N MET A 590 25.56 1.13 -5.49
CA MET A 590 25.39 1.37 -6.93
C MET A 590 26.08 0.30 -7.81
N LYS A 591 27.17 -0.32 -7.32
CA LYS A 591 27.86 -1.43 -8.00
C LYS A 591 27.08 -2.74 -7.91
N THR A 592 26.49 -3.07 -6.75
CA THR A 592 25.67 -4.28 -6.58
C THR A 592 24.27 -4.15 -7.17
N ARG A 593 23.69 -2.94 -7.09
CA ARG A 593 22.27 -2.67 -7.37
C ARG A 593 21.30 -3.51 -6.53
N SER A 594 21.78 -4.06 -5.41
CA SER A 594 21.03 -4.94 -4.52
C SER A 594 20.35 -4.08 -3.43
N LEU A 595 19.06 -3.82 -3.61
CA LEU A 595 18.24 -3.03 -2.69
C LEU A 595 17.58 -3.95 -1.66
N MET A 596 17.44 -3.46 -0.44
CA MET A 596 16.73 -4.17 0.62
C MET A 596 15.21 -3.92 0.55
N PRO A 597 14.39 -4.88 1.02
CA PRO A 597 12.94 -4.72 1.11
C PRO A 597 12.54 -3.62 2.11
N LEU A 598 11.30 -3.14 2.03
CA LEU A 598 10.74 -2.25 3.05
C LEU A 598 10.75 -2.95 4.42
N GLY A 599 11.31 -2.28 5.44
CA GLY A 599 11.67 -2.89 6.73
C GLY A 599 13.12 -3.40 6.80
N GLY A 600 13.92 -3.31 5.73
CA GLY A 600 15.37 -3.54 5.81
C GLY A 600 15.76 -4.98 6.13
N SER A 601 16.30 -5.23 7.33
CA SER A 601 16.80 -6.54 7.76
C SER A 601 15.68 -7.42 8.33
N GLU A 602 15.94 -8.69 8.64
CA GLU A 602 14.92 -9.53 9.29
C GLU A 602 14.50 -8.99 10.68
N GLN A 603 15.42 -8.31 11.38
CA GLN A 603 15.20 -7.70 12.70
C GLN A 603 14.32 -6.44 12.64
N SER A 604 14.47 -5.61 11.60
CA SER A 604 13.59 -4.47 11.30
C SER A 604 12.35 -4.85 10.46
N SER A 605 12.08 -6.15 10.34
CA SER A 605 10.92 -6.76 9.66
C SER A 605 10.87 -6.61 8.14
N GLY A 606 12.03 -6.52 7.48
CA GLY A 606 12.18 -6.54 6.02
C GLY A 606 11.56 -7.75 5.31
N TYR A 607 11.32 -8.85 6.03
CA TYR A 607 10.55 -9.99 5.52
C TYR A 607 9.12 -9.62 5.09
N LYS A 608 8.53 -8.59 5.71
CA LYS A 608 7.23 -8.02 5.32
C LYS A 608 7.31 -7.32 3.94
N GLY A 609 8.28 -6.42 3.74
CA GLY A 609 8.46 -5.76 2.45
C GLY A 609 8.85 -6.72 1.31
N TYR A 610 9.57 -7.79 1.62
CA TYR A 610 9.83 -8.89 0.69
C TYR A 610 8.51 -9.62 0.35
N GLY A 611 7.70 -9.98 1.35
CA GLY A 611 6.38 -10.58 1.17
C GLY A 611 5.45 -9.74 0.29
N ILE A 612 5.37 -8.42 0.53
CA ILE A 612 4.59 -7.49 -0.31
C ILE A 612 5.16 -7.43 -1.74
N SER A 613 6.49 -7.42 -1.91
CA SER A 613 7.11 -7.43 -3.24
C SER A 613 6.78 -8.72 -4.02
N ALA A 614 6.78 -9.86 -3.31
CA ALA A 614 6.40 -11.16 -3.85
C ALA A 614 4.90 -11.22 -4.18
N MET A 615 4.02 -10.67 -3.32
CA MET A 615 2.59 -10.50 -3.61
C MET A 615 2.35 -9.75 -4.92
N VAL A 616 3.05 -8.62 -5.15
CA VAL A 616 2.95 -7.88 -6.41
C VAL A 616 3.47 -8.72 -7.60
N GLU A 617 4.49 -9.54 -7.41
CA GLU A 617 4.96 -10.49 -8.43
C GLU A 617 3.89 -11.54 -8.77
N VAL A 618 3.16 -12.06 -7.77
CA VAL A 618 2.02 -12.97 -7.98
C VAL A 618 0.90 -12.27 -8.78
N LEU A 619 0.46 -11.09 -8.33
CA LEU A 619 -0.66 -10.36 -8.94
C LEU A 619 -0.34 -9.81 -10.33
N CYS A 620 0.94 -9.55 -10.64
CA CYS A 620 1.38 -9.03 -11.94
C CYS A 620 1.95 -10.13 -12.84
N GLY A 621 3.10 -10.70 -12.46
CA GLY A 621 3.87 -11.61 -13.31
C GLY A 621 3.20 -12.97 -13.47
N ILE A 622 2.86 -13.59 -12.33
CA ILE A 622 2.31 -14.95 -12.30
C ILE A 622 0.88 -14.97 -12.84
N THR A 623 0.03 -14.03 -12.41
CA THR A 623 -1.39 -13.93 -12.83
C THR A 623 -1.53 -13.55 -14.31
N ALA A 624 -0.79 -12.54 -14.79
CA ALA A 624 -0.89 -12.14 -16.20
C ALA A 624 -0.15 -13.08 -17.16
N GLY A 625 0.75 -13.94 -16.67
CA GLY A 625 1.59 -14.80 -17.52
C GLY A 625 2.60 -13.99 -18.35
N SER A 626 3.23 -13.01 -17.70
CA SER A 626 4.32 -12.22 -18.27
C SER A 626 5.69 -12.83 -17.87
N LYS A 627 6.80 -12.14 -18.16
CA LYS A 627 8.07 -12.43 -17.44
C LYS A 627 7.89 -12.01 -15.97
N TYR A 628 8.48 -12.79 -15.07
CA TYR A 628 8.50 -12.55 -13.63
C TYR A 628 9.92 -12.72 -13.06
N GLY A 629 10.22 -12.01 -11.98
CA GLY A 629 11.49 -12.10 -11.25
C GLY A 629 12.72 -12.15 -12.15
N HIS A 630 13.50 -13.23 -12.04
CA HIS A 630 14.79 -13.40 -12.73
C HIS A 630 14.69 -13.51 -14.26
N HIS A 631 13.50 -13.78 -14.83
CA HIS A 631 13.31 -13.80 -16.28
C HIS A 631 13.22 -12.40 -16.91
N ILE A 632 13.05 -11.33 -16.11
CA ILE A 632 12.90 -9.96 -16.60
C ILE A 632 14.28 -9.33 -16.89
N ARG A 633 14.50 -8.90 -18.15
CA ARG A 633 15.73 -8.21 -18.57
C ARG A 633 16.08 -7.01 -17.69
N THR A 634 17.36 -6.79 -17.42
CA THR A 634 17.80 -5.61 -16.64
C THR A 634 17.59 -4.32 -17.44
N TRP A 635 16.76 -3.39 -16.95
CA TRP A 635 16.57 -2.10 -17.61
C TRP A 635 17.79 -1.18 -17.43
N LYS A 636 18.47 -0.85 -18.56
CA LYS A 636 19.71 -0.06 -18.63
C LYS A 636 19.57 1.01 -19.71
N ILE A 637 20.21 2.18 -19.52
CA ILE A 637 20.17 3.26 -20.51
C ILE A 637 20.95 2.91 -21.79
N THR A 638 21.99 2.10 -21.64
CA THR A 638 22.80 1.49 -22.70
C THR A 638 22.19 0.17 -23.20
N ASN A 639 20.86 0.03 -23.18
CA ASN A 639 20.21 -1.14 -23.75
C ASN A 639 20.36 -1.11 -25.27
N THR A 640 21.12 -2.07 -25.81
CA THR A 640 21.23 -2.34 -27.25
C THR A 640 20.42 -3.57 -27.68
N SER A 641 19.80 -4.27 -26.73
CA SER A 641 18.98 -5.46 -27.01
C SER A 641 17.60 -5.09 -27.52
N SER A 642 17.11 -5.85 -28.50
CA SER A 642 15.73 -5.85 -29.00
C SER A 642 14.77 -6.68 -28.13
N GLU A 643 15.27 -7.32 -27.08
CA GLU A 643 14.49 -8.17 -26.18
C GLU A 643 13.34 -7.40 -25.50
N ALA A 644 12.10 -7.87 -25.68
CA ALA A 644 10.93 -7.33 -24.97
C ALA A 644 11.04 -7.53 -23.46
N ALA A 645 10.67 -6.50 -22.69
CA ALA A 645 10.64 -6.59 -21.22
C ALA A 645 9.56 -7.57 -20.73
N ASN A 646 8.42 -7.63 -21.43
CA ASN A 646 7.24 -8.44 -21.08
C ASN A 646 6.92 -8.34 -19.57
N LEU A 647 6.72 -7.10 -19.10
CA LEU A 647 6.29 -6.85 -17.73
C LEU A 647 4.81 -7.21 -17.56
N GLY A 648 4.47 -7.62 -16.34
CA GLY A 648 3.12 -7.83 -15.87
C GLY A 648 2.61 -6.58 -15.16
N GLN A 649 1.38 -6.18 -15.42
CA GLN A 649 0.70 -5.04 -14.78
C GLN A 649 -0.73 -5.40 -14.42
N THR A 650 -1.19 -4.94 -13.27
CA THR A 650 -2.54 -5.24 -12.77
C THR A 650 -3.20 -3.98 -12.23
N PHE A 651 -4.46 -3.78 -12.62
CA PHE A 651 -5.28 -2.63 -12.28
C PHE A 651 -6.59 -3.12 -11.69
N ILE A 652 -6.93 -2.59 -10.51
CA ILE A 652 -8.17 -2.91 -9.81
C ILE A 652 -8.93 -1.61 -9.62
N VAL A 653 -10.21 -1.59 -9.93
CA VAL A 653 -11.10 -0.44 -9.73
C VAL A 653 -12.35 -0.91 -8.99
N MET A 654 -12.83 -0.12 -8.05
CA MET A 654 -13.98 -0.44 -7.20
C MET A 654 -14.89 0.78 -7.10
N ASP A 655 -16.20 0.56 -7.20
CA ASP A 655 -17.19 1.60 -6.92
C ASP A 655 -17.52 1.61 -5.41
N PRO A 656 -17.13 2.65 -4.65
CA PRO A 656 -17.43 2.72 -3.21
C PRO A 656 -18.93 2.82 -2.92
N ASN A 657 -19.75 3.24 -3.89
CA ASN A 657 -21.21 3.33 -3.73
C ASN A 657 -21.88 1.94 -3.61
N HIS A 658 -21.15 0.84 -3.85
CA HIS A 658 -21.62 -0.53 -3.59
C HIS A 658 -21.62 -0.90 -2.09
N PHE A 659 -20.99 -0.09 -1.24
CA PHE A 659 -20.81 -0.33 0.19
C PHE A 659 -21.48 0.77 1.02
N ALA A 660 -20.92 1.15 2.17
CA ALA A 660 -21.55 2.09 3.08
C ALA A 660 -21.61 3.53 2.51
N PRO A 661 -22.75 4.24 2.64
CA PRO A 661 -22.85 5.65 2.28
C PRO A 661 -21.90 6.52 3.14
N GLY A 662 -21.57 7.73 2.67
CA GLY A 662 -20.68 8.65 3.39
C GLY A 662 -19.18 8.34 3.26
N PHE A 663 -18.77 7.60 2.22
CA PHE A 663 -17.37 7.19 2.02
C PHE A 663 -16.42 8.38 1.91
N LYS A 664 -16.71 9.35 1.04
CA LYS A 664 -15.81 10.49 0.74
C LYS A 664 -15.62 11.40 1.95
N GLU A 665 -16.67 11.52 2.74
CA GLU A 665 -16.75 12.29 3.97
C GLU A 665 -15.80 11.69 5.01
N ARG A 666 -15.87 10.38 5.25
CA ARG A 666 -14.95 9.65 6.14
C ARG A 666 -13.49 9.63 5.64
N VAL A 667 -13.27 9.59 4.31
CA VAL A 667 -11.93 9.77 3.71
C VAL A 667 -11.37 11.15 4.09
N SER A 668 -12.11 12.23 3.82
CA SER A 668 -11.67 13.59 4.13
C SER A 668 -11.54 13.85 5.63
N GLU A 669 -12.42 13.29 6.48
CA GLU A 669 -12.27 13.36 7.93
C GLU A 669 -10.95 12.74 8.38
N SER A 670 -10.63 11.53 7.91
CA SER A 670 -9.39 10.82 8.25
C SER A 670 -8.14 11.57 7.80
N LEU A 671 -8.14 12.08 6.56
CA LEU A 671 -7.06 12.93 6.04
C LEU A 671 -6.91 14.22 6.87
N THR A 672 -8.01 14.88 7.23
CA THR A 672 -8.02 16.08 8.09
C THR A 672 -7.55 15.78 9.51
N TYR A 673 -7.91 14.61 10.08
CA TYR A 673 -7.49 14.18 11.41
C TYR A 673 -5.97 13.99 11.45
N TRP A 674 -5.38 13.19 10.55
CA TRP A 674 -3.92 12.97 10.54
C TRP A 674 -3.13 14.27 10.35
N ARG A 675 -3.59 15.18 9.47
CA ARG A 675 -2.97 16.50 9.25
C ARG A 675 -3.01 17.43 10.48
N LYS A 676 -3.89 17.17 11.46
CA LYS A 676 -4.06 17.95 12.70
C LYS A 676 -3.37 17.35 13.93
N MET A 677 -2.84 16.13 13.84
CA MET A 677 -2.17 15.46 14.97
C MET A 677 -0.91 16.19 15.42
N GLU A 678 -0.56 16.06 16.71
CA GLU A 678 0.62 16.73 17.26
C GLU A 678 1.92 16.17 16.64
N PRO A 679 2.74 17.00 15.99
CA PRO A 679 3.97 16.54 15.37
C PRO A 679 5.11 16.41 16.38
N VAL A 680 5.97 15.41 16.17
CA VAL A 680 7.25 15.22 16.90
C VAL A 680 8.15 16.47 16.79
N ASN A 681 8.05 17.19 15.68
CA ASN A 681 8.75 18.45 15.44
C ASN A 681 7.78 19.48 14.87
N PRO A 682 7.47 20.59 15.57
CA PRO A 682 6.56 21.65 15.07
C PRO A 682 6.94 22.27 13.71
N LYS A 683 8.18 22.10 13.22
CA LYS A 683 8.64 22.57 11.90
C LYS A 683 8.42 21.53 10.78
N LEU A 684 7.97 20.32 11.12
CA LEU A 684 7.70 19.20 10.22
C LEU A 684 6.35 18.57 10.60
N PRO A 685 5.22 19.13 10.14
CA PRO A 685 3.89 18.61 10.48
C PRO A 685 3.69 17.17 9.99
N VAL A 686 2.76 16.48 10.64
CA VAL A 686 2.20 15.21 10.16
C VAL A 686 1.57 15.45 8.78
N ILE A 687 1.81 14.52 7.86
CA ILE A 687 1.37 14.60 6.46
C ILE A 687 0.55 13.36 6.12
N ALA A 688 -0.59 13.53 5.45
CA ALA A 688 -1.35 12.40 4.94
C ALA A 688 -0.71 11.85 3.64
N PRO A 689 -0.93 10.56 3.30
CA PRO A 689 -0.47 9.99 2.04
C PRO A 689 -1.04 10.78 0.84
N GLY A 690 -0.15 11.43 0.08
CA GLY A 690 -0.47 12.29 -1.05
C GLY A 690 -0.20 13.78 -0.84
N ASP A 691 -0.02 14.25 0.40
CA ASP A 691 0.15 15.70 0.65
C ASP A 691 1.45 16.25 0.06
N MET A 692 2.52 15.47 0.00
CA MET A 692 3.79 15.91 -0.59
C MET A 692 3.67 16.06 -2.12
N GLU A 693 3.05 15.08 -2.77
CA GLU A 693 2.78 15.03 -4.20
C GLU A 693 1.81 16.15 -4.61
N ARG A 694 0.78 16.40 -3.80
CA ARG A 694 -0.18 17.49 -3.96
C ARG A 694 0.49 18.86 -3.83
N LEU A 695 1.24 19.12 -2.76
CA LEU A 695 1.94 20.39 -2.53
C LEU A 695 2.97 20.71 -3.64
N VAL A 696 3.66 19.70 -4.17
CA VAL A 696 4.57 19.88 -5.31
C VAL A 696 3.80 20.09 -6.61
N GLY A 697 2.70 19.36 -6.84
CA GLY A 697 1.81 19.54 -7.98
C GLY A 697 1.21 20.95 -8.05
N GLU A 698 0.54 21.39 -6.98
CA GLU A 698 -0.03 22.75 -6.83
C GLU A 698 1.02 23.84 -7.08
N LYS A 699 2.24 23.63 -6.60
CA LYS A 699 3.36 24.55 -6.85
C LYS A 699 3.74 24.58 -8.33
N THR A 700 3.94 23.43 -8.97
CA THR A 700 4.28 23.34 -10.39
C THR A 700 3.20 23.97 -11.27
N ASP A 701 1.93 23.68 -10.98
CA ASP A 701 0.79 24.20 -11.75
C ASP A 701 0.62 25.72 -11.60
N ARG A 702 0.87 26.27 -10.40
CA ARG A 702 0.89 27.72 -10.14
C ARG A 702 2.10 28.42 -10.77
N GLU A 703 3.28 27.82 -10.72
CA GLU A 703 4.49 28.39 -11.35
C GLU A 703 4.54 28.19 -12.87
N GLY A 704 3.66 27.36 -13.43
CA GLY A 704 3.64 26.97 -14.86
C GLY A 704 4.95 26.35 -15.35
N THR A 705 5.84 25.97 -14.43
CA THR A 705 7.24 25.63 -14.72
C THR A 705 7.80 24.52 -13.83
N ILE A 706 8.64 23.66 -14.42
CA ILE A 706 9.36 22.57 -13.73
C ILE A 706 10.84 22.93 -13.65
N THR A 707 11.49 22.56 -12.53
CA THR A 707 12.91 22.87 -12.29
C THR A 707 13.79 21.63 -12.41
N TYR A 708 14.67 21.59 -13.42
CA TYR A 708 15.59 20.47 -13.68
C TYR A 708 17.06 20.84 -13.39
N VAL A 709 17.88 19.81 -13.18
CA VAL A 709 19.36 19.93 -13.10
C VAL A 709 20.00 20.00 -14.49
N LYS A 710 21.17 20.66 -14.59
CA LYS A 710 21.93 20.89 -15.83
C LYS A 710 22.05 19.64 -16.73
N ARG A 711 22.34 18.47 -16.14
CA ARG A 711 22.47 17.18 -16.85
C ARG A 711 21.23 16.79 -17.65
N ILE A 712 20.02 17.04 -17.14
CA ILE A 712 18.78 16.70 -17.87
C ILE A 712 18.68 17.59 -19.11
N ILE A 713 19.07 18.86 -19.00
CA ILE A 713 19.09 19.80 -20.13
C ILE A 713 20.08 19.32 -21.20
N GLU A 714 21.26 18.86 -20.80
CA GLU A 714 22.29 18.31 -21.69
C GLU A 714 21.79 17.04 -22.42
N ILE A 715 21.07 16.14 -21.73
CA ILE A 715 20.42 14.97 -22.34
C ILE A 715 19.35 15.40 -23.35
N THR A 716 18.47 16.36 -23.01
CA THR A 716 17.45 16.84 -23.97
C THR A 716 18.05 17.51 -25.21
N LYS A 717 19.17 18.24 -25.06
CA LYS A 717 19.92 18.81 -26.19
C LYS A 717 20.56 17.75 -27.08
N LYS A 718 21.12 16.68 -26.50
CA LYS A 718 21.60 15.50 -27.25
C LYS A 718 20.46 14.90 -28.08
N LEU A 719 19.35 14.55 -27.41
CA LEU A 719 18.20 13.90 -28.06
C LEU A 719 17.56 14.78 -29.15
N ALA A 720 17.46 16.09 -28.93
CA ALA A 720 16.96 17.04 -29.94
C ALA A 720 17.82 17.01 -31.23
N LYS A 721 19.15 17.04 -31.09
CA LYS A 721 20.08 16.95 -32.23
C LYS A 721 20.00 15.58 -32.91
N GLU A 722 19.93 14.51 -32.14
CA GLU A 722 19.92 13.12 -32.63
C GLU A 722 18.63 12.78 -33.38
N LEU A 723 17.47 13.21 -32.87
CA LEU A 723 16.15 12.97 -33.44
C LEU A 723 15.67 14.08 -34.40
N LYS A 724 16.51 15.11 -34.64
CA LYS A 724 16.21 16.29 -35.47
C LYS A 724 14.95 17.06 -35.03
N THR A 725 14.68 17.11 -33.71
CA THR A 725 13.50 17.80 -33.14
C THR A 725 13.86 19.16 -32.53
N ILE A 726 12.85 20.02 -32.34
CA ILE A 726 13.02 21.31 -31.64
C ILE A 726 13.13 21.04 -30.13
N GLY A 727 14.36 21.14 -29.61
CA GLY A 727 14.66 20.98 -28.18
C GLY A 727 13.93 21.97 -27.26
N LEU A 728 14.00 21.72 -25.95
CA LEU A 728 13.39 22.57 -24.92
C LEU A 728 13.90 24.01 -24.99
N THR A 729 12.99 24.99 -24.98
CA THR A 729 13.30 26.42 -25.03
C THR A 729 13.28 27.11 -23.65
N TRP A 730 14.17 28.10 -23.47
CA TRP A 730 14.42 28.82 -22.21
C TRP A 730 14.95 30.22 -22.57
N PRO A 731 14.54 31.33 -21.90
CA PRO A 731 13.48 31.49 -20.91
C PRO A 731 12.13 31.89 -21.55
N VAL A 732 11.14 32.26 -20.74
CA VAL A 732 9.82 32.72 -21.20
C VAL A 732 9.92 34.04 -21.98
N THR A 733 9.82 33.95 -23.31
CA THR A 733 9.58 35.12 -24.19
C THR A 733 8.14 35.11 -24.69
N LYS A 734 7.58 36.28 -25.03
CA LYS A 734 6.13 36.42 -25.38
C LYS A 734 5.69 35.75 -26.69
N ARG A 735 6.59 35.10 -27.45
CA ARG A 735 6.23 34.41 -28.71
C ARG A 735 5.48 33.09 -28.42
N ARG A 736 4.67 32.65 -29.39
CA ARG A 736 3.87 31.40 -29.36
C ARG A 736 2.81 31.36 -28.24
N ALA A 737 1.85 32.28 -28.30
CA ALA A 737 0.53 32.10 -27.68
C ALA A 737 -0.39 31.25 -28.58
N GLN A 738 -0.36 31.47 -29.90
CA GLN A 738 -1.06 30.66 -30.92
C GLN A 738 -0.82 29.16 -30.76
N ASP A 739 0.44 28.74 -30.72
CA ASP A 739 0.83 27.33 -30.67
C ASP A 739 0.26 26.64 -29.42
N ARG A 740 0.22 27.34 -28.28
CA ARG A 740 -0.39 26.82 -27.04
C ARG A 740 -1.89 26.63 -27.17
N ALA A 741 -2.60 27.50 -27.89
CA ALA A 741 -4.02 27.29 -28.19
C ALA A 741 -4.24 26.06 -29.09
N ASN A 742 -3.38 25.86 -30.10
CA ASN A 742 -3.49 24.71 -31.00
C ASN A 742 -3.08 23.38 -30.33
N LEU A 743 -1.97 23.34 -29.58
CA LEU A 743 -1.55 22.15 -28.85
C LEU A 743 -2.62 21.73 -27.83
N ARG A 744 -3.20 22.70 -27.12
CA ARG A 744 -4.27 22.48 -26.15
C ARG A 744 -5.54 21.93 -26.81
N ARG A 745 -5.99 22.51 -27.95
CA ARG A 745 -7.08 21.94 -28.76
C ARG A 745 -6.80 20.49 -29.21
N THR A 746 -5.56 20.17 -29.61
CA THR A 746 -5.21 18.78 -29.99
C THR A 746 -5.25 17.82 -28.80
N VAL A 747 -4.87 18.28 -27.60
CA VAL A 747 -5.03 17.51 -26.36
C VAL A 747 -6.51 17.35 -26.00
N ASP A 748 -7.27 18.45 -25.92
CA ASP A 748 -8.70 18.45 -25.60
C ASP A 748 -9.50 17.55 -26.57
N ALA A 749 -9.16 17.53 -27.86
CA ALA A 749 -9.79 16.67 -28.88
C ALA A 749 -9.38 15.19 -28.82
N LEU A 750 -8.21 14.86 -28.25
CA LEU A 750 -7.79 13.48 -28.00
C LEU A 750 -8.33 12.92 -26.68
N TYR A 751 -8.87 13.76 -25.80
CA TYR A 751 -9.53 13.39 -24.55
C TYR A 751 -11.00 13.91 -24.49
N PRO A 752 -11.90 13.47 -25.40
CA PRO A 752 -13.28 13.99 -25.54
C PRO A 752 -14.25 13.53 -24.43
N THR A 753 -13.78 13.38 -23.19
CA THR A 753 -14.59 13.12 -21.99
C THR A 753 -14.01 13.84 -20.77
N THR A 754 -14.56 15.03 -20.48
CA THR A 754 -14.72 15.67 -19.15
C THR A 754 -13.50 15.94 -18.23
N ILE A 755 -12.31 15.39 -18.50
CA ILE A 755 -11.26 15.18 -17.48
C ILE A 755 -10.26 16.34 -17.30
N GLN A 756 -10.11 17.28 -18.26
CA GLN A 756 -9.05 18.31 -18.20
C GLN A 756 -9.47 19.79 -18.04
N CYS A 757 -10.75 20.17 -18.14
CA CYS A 757 -11.14 21.60 -18.18
C CYS A 757 -11.98 22.17 -17.01
N GLN A 758 -12.55 21.38 -16.09
CA GLN A 758 -13.29 21.99 -14.95
C GLN A 758 -12.39 22.54 -13.83
N TRP A 759 -11.22 21.94 -13.58
CA TRP A 759 -10.33 22.37 -12.49
C TRP A 759 -9.69 23.74 -12.78
N ARG A 760 -9.28 23.99 -14.03
CA ARG A 760 -8.71 25.27 -14.47
C ARG A 760 -9.74 26.40 -14.62
N SER A 761 -11.05 26.12 -14.75
CA SER A 761 -12.06 27.17 -14.79
C SER A 761 -12.44 27.62 -13.38
N ARG A 762 -12.94 26.72 -12.52
CA ARG A 762 -13.46 27.07 -11.18
C ARG A 762 -12.43 27.80 -10.30
N TYR A 763 -11.17 27.34 -10.30
CA TYR A 763 -10.12 27.94 -9.47
C TYR A 763 -9.68 29.35 -9.95
N ASN A 764 -9.73 29.60 -11.26
CA ASN A 764 -9.48 30.96 -11.80
C ASN A 764 -10.71 31.86 -11.64
N GLN A 765 -11.93 31.32 -11.74
CA GLN A 765 -13.17 32.07 -11.59
C GLN A 765 -13.26 32.70 -10.20
N GLY A 766 -13.08 31.90 -9.13
CA GLY A 766 -13.07 32.41 -7.76
C GLY A 766 -12.00 33.46 -7.49
N LEU A 767 -10.79 33.29 -8.04
CA LEU A 767 -9.72 34.30 -7.94
C LEU A 767 -10.00 35.57 -8.76
N TYR A 768 -10.71 35.47 -9.88
CA TYR A 768 -11.05 36.59 -10.75
C TYR A 768 -12.24 37.41 -10.23
N ASP A 769 -13.23 36.75 -9.63
CA ASP A 769 -14.38 37.41 -9.02
C ASP A 769 -14.00 38.05 -7.67
N LEU A 770 -13.10 37.43 -6.88
CA LEU A 770 -12.43 38.09 -5.74
C LEU A 770 -11.60 39.32 -6.20
N TYR A 771 -10.98 39.26 -7.39
CA TYR A 771 -10.28 40.40 -7.98
C TYR A 771 -11.23 41.54 -8.40
N LYS A 772 -12.46 41.22 -8.82
CA LYS A 772 -13.49 42.23 -9.15
C LYS A 772 -13.98 42.95 -7.90
N GLU A 773 -14.35 42.21 -6.85
CA GLU A 773 -14.77 42.81 -5.58
C GLU A 773 -13.68 43.74 -5.01
N LEU A 774 -12.41 43.33 -5.13
CA LEU A 774 -11.25 44.15 -4.77
C LEU A 774 -10.87 45.25 -5.78
N HIS A 775 -11.60 45.45 -6.89
CA HIS A 775 -11.34 46.51 -7.88
C HIS A 775 -12.51 47.46 -8.15
N VAL A 776 -13.74 47.14 -7.75
CA VAL A 776 -14.86 48.11 -7.78
C VAL A 776 -14.60 49.31 -6.86
N ALA A 777 -13.78 49.14 -5.80
CA ALA A 777 -13.50 50.16 -4.79
C ALA A 777 -12.52 51.29 -5.20
N ARG A 778 -12.04 51.37 -6.45
CA ARG A 778 -11.07 52.41 -6.87
C ARG A 778 -11.25 52.97 -8.29
N HIS A 779 -12.45 53.46 -8.65
CA HIS A 779 -12.57 54.56 -9.63
C HIS A 779 -13.91 55.32 -9.53
N ILE A 780 -14.01 56.24 -8.56
CA ILE A 780 -14.79 57.50 -8.63
C ILE A 780 -14.18 58.44 -7.57
N GLN A 781 -13.60 59.56 -8.01
CA GLN A 781 -13.30 60.70 -7.15
C GLN A 781 -13.32 61.99 -7.97
N LEU A 782 -14.53 62.44 -8.34
CA LEU A 782 -14.75 63.79 -8.84
C LEU A 782 -15.05 64.72 -7.66
N ASN A 783 -14.31 65.82 -7.54
CA ASN A 783 -14.45 66.77 -6.44
C ASN A 783 -15.78 67.56 -6.52
N ARG A 784 -16.61 67.49 -5.47
CA ARG A 784 -17.55 68.56 -5.07
C ARG A 784 -18.13 68.41 -3.64
N VAL A 785 -17.39 68.95 -2.67
CA VAL A 785 -17.84 69.96 -1.67
C VAL A 785 -19.21 69.80 -0.94
N ARG A 786 -19.14 69.88 0.41
CA ARG A 786 -20.14 70.28 1.47
C ARG A 786 -20.72 69.19 2.41
N TRP A 787 -21.01 69.65 3.64
CA TRP A 787 -21.56 68.96 4.83
C TRP A 787 -20.68 67.82 5.40
N ALA A 788 -20.10 67.84 6.61
CA ALA A 788 -20.21 68.62 7.85
C ALA A 788 -21.27 68.18 8.88
N GLY A 789 -20.81 67.60 10.00
CA GLY A 789 -21.47 67.61 11.32
C GLY A 789 -21.87 66.26 11.94
N HIS A 790 -21.18 65.86 13.04
CA HIS A 790 -21.74 65.23 14.28
C HIS A 790 -22.43 63.82 14.18
N VAL A 791 -22.58 62.98 15.24
CA VAL A 791 -22.05 62.95 16.63
C VAL A 791 -22.14 61.51 17.23
N GLU A 792 -21.13 61.11 18.03
CA GLU A 792 -21.08 60.17 19.19
C GLU A 792 -21.72 58.75 19.26
N ARG A 793 -21.19 57.97 20.22
CA ARG A 793 -21.73 56.78 20.96
C ARG A 793 -21.99 55.50 20.13
N MET A 794 -21.37 54.35 20.34
CA MET A 794 -20.60 53.74 21.45
C MET A 794 -21.43 53.06 22.57
N ASP A 795 -21.15 51.76 22.73
CA ASP A 795 -21.29 50.85 23.89
C ASP A 795 -22.52 49.94 24.17
N GLU A 796 -22.15 48.77 24.72
CA GLU A 796 -22.83 47.76 25.56
C GLU A 796 -23.78 46.65 25.02
N ALA A 797 -23.18 45.45 24.94
CA ALA A 797 -23.60 44.17 25.58
C ALA A 797 -24.86 43.38 25.13
N SER A 798 -24.60 42.20 24.52
CA SER A 798 -24.92 40.81 24.96
C SER A 798 -26.23 40.44 25.69
N PRO A 799 -26.71 39.17 25.64
CA PRO A 799 -25.95 37.91 25.41
C PRO A 799 -25.38 37.69 24.01
#